data_AF-A0A0B3B4G5-F1
#
_entry.id   AF-A0A0B3B4G5-F1
#
_cell.length_a   1.000
_cell.length_b   1.000
_cell.length_c   1.000
_cell.angle_alpha   90.00
_cell.angle_beta   90.00
_cell.angle_gamma   90.00
#
_symmetry.space_group_name_H-M   'P 1'
#
loop_
_entity.id
_entity.type
_entity.pdbx_description
1 polymer ?
#
loop_
_entity_poly.entity_id
_entity_poly.type
_entity_poly.pdbx_seq_one_letter_code
_entity_poly.pdbx_strand_id
1 'polypeptide(L)'
;MVKKEEIVKIAQKLMNSRETIRNIGIVAHIDHGKCVSGETRLQLSSGRITKASELFKEAALKGQKIVEDSEKTVFEVSEMLEAPSVDKKTGRIESKRISHAWKLKGGKVLEVALENGFKASTTPEHKFLAFDGVEFKEIEAQNLKEKMRLVCARKISTAAKMDIPGEFLSKLSREKFFARVGQEFGNNIMSKAKSTGLCEFCRKTGIREKPKSFYHGLWKRRVRLESLLLIAKELEIPAEKIYESIEKISLKDSVKISLPQSLESLYYLAGLMVGDGTGNKLVVGKEELGEKFKQICRKEFGFEPKERNYPGKTKELSTNKTLQKMLELLFDYPARKKSHNVRISQFLQQSPNFLVAEFLKGYFDTDGTVEKARSAISISSASRQMLSDLQLVLSRFSIVPIFNEKKQTIYISGSSAKNFVKNIGFGLERKQKLALELAAKSKESYLTDTIAIDGLKSLRENLKKSKASISHHYYKYENEVSSPTISTYNQLMLQLQKTSQISIADLSFIRIKSIQEKIAEEVFDFTVPETHNFLAEGMFIHNTTMTDNLIAAAGLISEELAGKQQFMDYYELEQERGITINAANISLVHNIEGKEYLVNIIDTPGHVDFGGEVIRAMRAVDGVIVVIDAVEGVMPQTETVIRQALRENVKPCLFINKVDRLVNELQVTEEQMQERFVKTITQVNKLVQKNAPEQFQEKWLVKVQDSSVTFGSAYNNWALNVDSMKKNNISFKDVYNYCKEKKQKELAQKSPLHTAVLEMVAKHSPSPVEAQKYRIPKIWSGETESEEGQSMLNCDPKGVVAMMINDVSVDPHAGDVATGRLYSGTVKKGVSVYLIGSKKQVTIQQVAIMMGPERVTVEEIPAGNIASIIGCRDVYSGETVSSKEIKEFEKFMSNTEPVMTVSVEPKSTKDLPKLIEVIRQITKEDPNVQASLNQETGEHLLSGMGELHLDVTRYRIEVDHKVPITVGVPIVVYRETITKESPTVEGKSPNKHNKFKLSATPLEPELLEKLSESKLHLKIRELKDKDVIEKLINMGLERSEAKKAWCVHHNNILIDASKGIQALFEVKELIIQAFQDAMDSGPLAKEKCSGVKIYLEDATLHEDAIHRGPAQVLPAVNRAIYAAMLLAEPILLEPKQILTINVPESFMGAASRELGSRRTQISEMRTEGDTTIIIAKAPVKELIGFSATIRSATEGRAIWTAEYCGFEKLPKDLQKSTIAEVRKRKGMEPEPKPASFFMD
;
A
#
# COMPACT_ATOMS: atom_id res chain seq x y z
N MET A 1 -31.22 17.53 12.33
CA MET A 1 -31.75 17.80 10.98
C MET A 1 -31.98 19.28 10.69
N VAL A 2 -32.51 20.10 11.61
CA VAL A 2 -32.79 21.55 11.37
C VAL A 2 -31.56 22.40 10.98
N LYS A 3 -30.34 22.07 11.43
CA LYS A 3 -29.11 22.86 11.15
C LYS A 3 -28.57 22.78 9.71
N LYS A 4 -28.86 21.71 8.95
CA LYS A 4 -28.19 21.45 7.65
C LYS A 4 -28.73 22.35 6.52
N GLU A 5 -30.05 22.46 6.41
CA GLU A 5 -30.69 23.35 5.43
C GLU A 5 -30.35 24.82 5.68
N GLU A 6 -30.15 25.20 6.95
CA GLU A 6 -29.73 26.55 7.34
C GLU A 6 -28.29 26.85 6.92
N ILE A 7 -27.35 25.91 7.12
CA ILE A 7 -25.96 26.03 6.65
C ILE A 7 -25.90 26.12 5.12
N VAL A 8 -26.70 25.33 4.40
CA VAL A 8 -26.77 25.40 2.92
C VAL A 8 -27.27 26.77 2.47
N LYS A 9 -28.29 27.34 3.13
CA LYS A 9 -28.77 28.70 2.83
C LYS A 9 -27.72 29.76 3.10
N ILE A 10 -26.97 29.63 4.20
CA ILE A 10 -25.87 30.55 4.52
C ILE A 10 -24.75 30.41 3.47
N ALA A 11 -24.37 29.19 3.11
CA ALA A 11 -23.38 28.94 2.07
C ALA A 11 -23.82 29.56 0.73
N GLN A 12 -25.07 29.37 0.31
CA GLN A 12 -25.64 30.01 -0.89
C GLN A 12 -25.59 31.53 -0.85
N LYS A 13 -25.87 32.14 0.31
CA LYS A 13 -25.73 33.59 0.51
C LYS A 13 -24.26 34.02 0.40
N LEU A 14 -23.34 33.26 1.00
CA LEU A 14 -21.91 33.58 1.00
C LEU A 14 -21.23 33.36 -0.36
N MET A 15 -21.74 32.47 -1.21
CA MET A 15 -21.27 32.31 -2.59
C MET A 15 -21.32 33.63 -3.37
N ASN A 16 -22.29 34.49 -3.08
CA ASN A 16 -22.43 35.80 -3.70
C ASN A 16 -21.50 36.87 -3.09
N SER A 17 -20.96 36.62 -1.90
CA SER A 17 -20.07 37.50 -1.16
C SER A 17 -18.60 37.16 -1.44
N ARG A 18 -18.12 37.47 -2.65
CA ARG A 18 -16.79 37.11 -3.15
C ARG A 18 -15.62 37.48 -2.21
N GLU A 19 -15.74 38.56 -1.46
CA GLU A 19 -14.72 39.00 -0.49
C GLU A 19 -14.58 38.10 0.75
N THR A 20 -15.61 37.30 1.05
CA THR A 20 -15.65 36.39 2.20
C THR A 20 -15.43 34.93 1.81
N ILE A 21 -15.12 34.66 0.54
CA ILE A 21 -14.72 33.34 0.09
C ILE A 21 -13.23 33.16 0.34
N ARG A 22 -12.83 31.98 0.82
CA ARG A 22 -11.43 31.53 0.89
C ARG A 22 -11.35 30.17 0.22
N ASN A 23 -10.49 30.04 -0.78
CA ASN A 23 -10.23 28.76 -1.42
C ASN A 23 -8.82 28.33 -1.02
N ILE A 24 -8.71 27.22 -0.30
CA ILE A 24 -7.44 26.76 0.27
C ILE A 24 -7.14 25.31 -0.05
N GLY A 25 -5.88 25.02 -0.37
CA GLY A 25 -5.35 23.67 -0.37
C GLY A 25 -4.77 23.31 0.99
N ILE A 26 -4.86 22.04 1.40
CA ILE A 26 -4.06 21.49 2.50
C ILE A 26 -2.97 20.60 1.91
N VAL A 27 -1.74 20.82 2.38
CA VAL A 27 -0.57 20.03 2.00
C VAL A 27 0.06 19.49 3.27
N ALA A 28 0.01 18.17 3.48
CA ALA A 28 0.57 17.51 4.63
C ALA A 28 1.55 16.39 4.26
N HIS A 29 2.56 16.17 5.11
CA HIS A 29 3.36 14.95 5.12
C HIS A 29 2.67 13.89 6.00
N ILE A 30 2.74 12.63 5.59
CA ILE A 30 2.05 11.46 6.18
C ILE A 30 2.23 11.43 7.71
N ASP A 31 1.12 11.30 8.46
CA ASP A 31 1.13 11.25 9.92
C ASP A 31 1.80 9.96 10.43
N HIS A 32 2.96 10.10 11.08
CA HIS A 32 3.53 9.06 11.95
C HIS A 32 3.32 9.43 13.42
N GLY A 33 2.80 8.51 14.23
CA GLY A 33 2.59 8.75 15.67
C GLY A 33 1.79 7.69 16.43
N LYS A 34 1.29 6.63 15.78
CA LYS A 34 0.43 5.62 16.41
C LYS A 34 1.16 4.31 16.53
N CYS A 35 1.82 4.12 17.67
CA CYS A 35 2.73 3.01 17.86
C CYS A 35 2.52 2.32 19.21
N VAL A 36 2.77 1.03 19.26
CA VAL A 36 2.86 0.22 20.47
C VAL A 36 4.30 0.09 20.93
N SER A 37 4.54 -0.06 22.24
CA SER A 37 5.90 -0.30 22.73
C SER A 37 6.43 -1.65 22.25
N GLY A 38 7.75 -1.77 22.12
CA GLY A 38 8.40 -3.03 21.73
C GLY A 38 8.08 -4.24 22.62
N GLU A 39 7.63 -4.00 23.85
CA GLU A 39 7.27 -5.02 24.84
C GLU A 39 5.81 -5.48 24.75
N THR A 40 4.93 -4.71 24.09
CA THR A 40 3.52 -5.05 23.93
C THR A 40 3.40 -6.30 23.05
N ARG A 41 2.66 -7.33 23.52
CA ARG A 41 2.50 -8.59 22.79
C ARG A 41 1.30 -8.54 21.85
N LEU A 42 1.54 -8.93 20.60
CA LEU A 42 0.56 -9.09 19.54
C LEU A 42 0.09 -10.54 19.47
N GLN A 43 -1.21 -10.72 19.28
CA GLN A 43 -1.81 -12.04 19.00
C GLN A 43 -1.99 -12.17 17.49
N LEU A 44 -1.39 -13.19 16.89
CA LEU A 44 -1.54 -13.47 15.45
C LEU A 44 -2.67 -14.48 15.22
N SER A 45 -3.23 -14.49 14.02
CA SER A 45 -4.31 -15.41 13.64
C SER A 45 -3.89 -16.88 13.63
N SER A 46 -2.57 -17.15 13.60
CA SER A 46 -1.99 -18.48 13.80
C SER A 46 -2.10 -18.99 15.25
N GLY A 47 -2.54 -18.17 16.20
CA GLY A 47 -2.54 -18.47 17.64
C GLY A 47 -1.24 -18.12 18.35
N ARG A 48 -0.19 -17.73 17.60
CA ARG A 48 1.10 -17.28 18.17
C ARG A 48 0.96 -15.93 18.88
N ILE A 49 1.62 -15.81 20.03
CA ILE A 49 1.76 -14.56 20.78
C ILE A 49 3.23 -14.14 20.69
N THR A 50 3.51 -12.91 20.25
CA THR A 50 4.89 -12.42 20.09
C THR A 50 4.97 -10.93 20.43
N LYS A 51 6.14 -10.45 20.87
CA LYS A 51 6.35 -9.02 21.12
C LYS A 51 6.35 -8.23 19.81
N ALA A 52 5.91 -6.97 19.86
CA ALA A 52 6.01 -6.06 18.72
C ALA A 52 7.43 -5.97 18.14
N SER A 53 8.45 -5.84 19.00
CA SER A 53 9.85 -5.81 18.57
C SER A 53 10.34 -7.09 17.89
N GLU A 54 9.80 -8.26 18.27
CA GLU A 54 10.13 -9.55 17.65
C GLU A 54 9.41 -9.74 16.32
N LEU A 55 8.13 -9.35 16.26
CA LEU A 55 7.35 -9.38 15.02
C LEU A 55 7.97 -8.49 13.95
N PHE A 56 8.45 -7.30 14.33
CA PHE A 56 9.19 -6.42 13.43
C PHE A 56 10.47 -7.06 12.88
N LYS A 57 11.25 -7.76 13.72
CA LYS A 57 12.45 -8.48 13.26
C LYS A 57 12.12 -9.61 12.28
N GLU A 58 10.99 -10.28 12.47
CA GLU A 58 10.53 -11.29 11.52
C GLU A 58 10.07 -10.68 10.20
N ALA A 59 9.31 -9.59 10.26
CA ALA A 59 8.96 -8.80 9.08
C ALA A 59 10.22 -8.30 8.35
N ALA A 60 11.28 -7.96 9.07
CA ALA A 60 12.57 -7.58 8.48
C ALA A 60 13.28 -8.72 7.73
N LEU A 61 13.10 -9.97 8.17
CA LEU A 61 13.71 -11.13 7.52
C LEU A 61 12.92 -11.61 6.30
N LYS A 62 11.60 -11.41 6.32
CA LYS A 62 10.66 -11.93 5.31
C LYS A 62 10.11 -10.86 4.38
N GLY A 63 10.39 -9.59 4.65
CA GLY A 63 9.85 -8.44 3.94
C GLY A 63 10.93 -7.67 3.18
N GLN A 64 10.48 -6.80 2.28
CA GLN A 64 11.35 -5.88 1.55
C GLN A 64 11.51 -4.60 2.37
N LYS A 65 12.75 -4.19 2.62
CA LYS A 65 13.04 -2.92 3.30
C LYS A 65 12.66 -1.77 2.38
N ILE A 66 11.76 -0.91 2.83
CA ILE A 66 11.25 0.25 2.07
C ILE A 66 11.97 1.52 2.50
N VAL A 67 12.19 1.71 3.81
CA VAL A 67 12.80 2.93 4.39
C VAL A 67 13.73 2.58 5.55
N GLU A 68 14.88 3.24 5.62
CA GLU A 68 15.79 3.23 6.78
C GLU A 68 16.49 4.58 6.91
N ASP A 69 16.13 5.34 7.93
CA ASP A 69 16.80 6.59 8.33
C ASP A 69 17.02 6.62 9.85
N SER A 70 17.52 7.74 10.40
CA SER A 70 17.83 7.85 11.83
C SER A 70 16.61 7.83 12.77
N GLU A 71 15.40 7.99 12.24
CA GLU A 71 14.16 8.13 13.02
C GLU A 71 13.17 6.98 12.74
N LYS A 72 13.23 6.33 11.56
CA LYS A 72 12.33 5.23 11.19
C LYS A 72 12.95 4.11 10.35
N THR A 73 12.40 2.91 10.49
CA THR A 73 12.69 1.74 9.66
C THR A 73 11.39 1.05 9.27
N VAL A 74 11.19 0.76 7.98
CA VAL A 74 9.94 0.22 7.44
C VAL A 74 10.21 -0.99 6.54
N PHE A 75 9.42 -2.04 6.74
CA PHE A 75 9.42 -3.24 5.90
C PHE A 75 8.02 -3.50 5.34
N GLU A 76 7.95 -3.75 4.04
CA GLU A 76 6.77 -4.32 3.39
C GLU A 76 6.81 -5.84 3.53
N VAL A 77 5.73 -6.45 4.02
CA VAL A 77 5.69 -7.88 4.36
C VAL A 77 5.07 -8.67 3.21
N SER A 78 5.88 -9.46 2.49
CA SER A 78 5.45 -10.22 1.31
C SER A 78 4.82 -11.59 1.62
N GLU A 79 5.06 -12.16 2.81
CA GLU A 79 4.50 -13.47 3.25
C GLU A 79 3.34 -13.35 4.27
N MET A 80 2.58 -14.45 4.47
CA MET A 80 1.35 -14.56 5.29
C MET A 80 1.52 -14.27 6.80
N LEU A 81 1.80 -13.03 7.20
CA LEU A 81 1.58 -12.57 8.57
C LEU A 81 0.16 -12.02 8.70
N GLU A 82 -0.68 -12.66 9.51
CA GLU A 82 -2.07 -12.26 9.75
C GLU A 82 -2.33 -11.99 11.23
N ALA A 83 -3.11 -10.94 11.52
CA ALA A 83 -3.57 -10.57 12.85
C ALA A 83 -5.10 -10.57 12.92
N PRO A 84 -5.70 -10.94 14.08
CA PRO A 84 -7.11 -10.73 14.31
C PRO A 84 -7.42 -9.24 14.34
N SER A 85 -8.44 -8.86 13.58
CA SER A 85 -8.96 -7.49 13.50
C SER A 85 -10.47 -7.49 13.68
N VAL A 86 -11.04 -6.44 14.26
CA VAL A 86 -12.49 -6.30 14.42
C VAL A 86 -13.05 -5.41 13.32
N ASP A 87 -14.04 -5.91 12.59
CA ASP A 87 -14.85 -5.08 11.70
C ASP A 87 -15.81 -4.24 12.54
N LYS A 88 -15.60 -2.92 12.54
CA LYS A 88 -16.40 -1.95 13.28
C LYS A 88 -17.88 -1.92 12.85
N LYS A 89 -18.23 -2.36 11.63
CA LYS A 89 -19.61 -2.39 11.14
C LYS A 89 -20.36 -3.64 11.63
N THR A 90 -19.70 -4.79 11.63
CA THR A 90 -20.34 -6.07 11.97
C THR A 90 -20.05 -6.55 13.40
N GLY A 91 -19.01 -6.03 14.06
CA GLY A 91 -18.53 -6.47 15.37
C GLY A 91 -17.85 -7.84 15.36
N ARG A 92 -17.64 -8.44 14.18
CA ARG A 92 -16.98 -9.74 14.03
C ARG A 92 -15.46 -9.59 14.02
N ILE A 93 -14.79 -10.60 14.57
CA ILE A 93 -13.33 -10.69 14.51
C ILE A 93 -12.94 -11.52 13.28
N GLU A 94 -12.15 -10.92 12.40
CA GLU A 94 -11.66 -11.51 11.16
C GLU A 94 -10.13 -11.62 11.16
N SER A 95 -9.59 -12.50 10.32
CA SER A 95 -8.15 -12.59 10.08
C SER A 95 -7.78 -11.64 8.95
N LYS A 96 -6.89 -10.68 9.19
CA LYS A 96 -6.43 -9.72 8.20
C LYS A 96 -4.90 -9.73 8.10
N ARG A 97 -4.38 -9.51 6.90
CA ARG A 97 -2.93 -9.50 6.63
C ARG A 97 -2.28 -8.24 7.22
N ILE A 98 -1.05 -8.37 7.71
CA ILE A 98 -0.17 -7.24 8.04
C ILE A 98 0.60 -6.90 6.75
N SER A 99 0.39 -5.71 6.19
CA SER A 99 1.06 -5.26 4.97
C SER A 99 2.42 -4.63 5.25
N HIS A 100 2.54 -3.86 6.33
CA HIS A 100 3.76 -3.14 6.69
C HIS A 100 4.08 -3.30 8.17
N ALA A 101 5.38 -3.34 8.48
CA ALA A 101 5.90 -3.28 9.84
C ALA A 101 6.80 -2.05 9.98
N TRP A 102 6.52 -1.24 10.98
CA TRP A 102 7.20 0.02 11.26
C TRP A 102 7.95 -0.06 12.57
N LYS A 103 9.16 0.49 12.58
CA LYS A 103 9.95 0.76 13.77
C LYS A 103 10.26 2.24 13.77
N LEU A 104 9.94 2.90 14.87
CA LEU A 104 10.10 4.33 15.07
C LEU A 104 10.88 4.56 16.36
N LYS A 105 11.60 5.69 16.40
CA LYS A 105 12.19 6.17 17.65
C LYS A 105 11.10 6.38 18.69
N GLY A 106 11.30 5.82 19.87
CA GLY A 106 10.33 5.87 20.95
C GLY A 106 10.35 7.19 21.71
N GLY A 107 9.56 7.22 22.78
CA GLY A 107 9.42 8.36 23.67
C GLY A 107 8.47 8.00 24.81
N LYS A 108 7.59 8.93 25.15
CA LYS A 108 6.52 8.71 26.12
C LYS A 108 5.52 7.68 25.61
N VAL A 109 5.17 6.73 26.46
CA VAL A 109 4.10 5.75 26.22
C VAL A 109 3.19 5.67 27.45
N LEU A 110 1.92 5.36 27.24
CA LEU A 110 0.92 5.12 28.28
C LEU A 110 0.64 3.62 28.36
N GLU A 111 0.91 3.04 29.52
CA GLU A 111 0.47 1.70 29.88
C GLU A 111 -0.97 1.74 30.38
N VAL A 112 -1.88 1.22 29.57
CA VAL A 112 -3.30 1.08 29.89
C VAL A 112 -3.53 -0.31 30.48
N ALA A 113 -3.92 -0.37 31.75
CA ALA A 113 -4.23 -1.61 32.45
C ALA A 113 -5.73 -1.77 32.68
N LEU A 114 -6.28 -2.92 32.34
CA LEU A 114 -7.70 -3.27 32.50
C LEU A 114 -7.98 -4.01 33.81
N GLU A 115 -9.24 -4.01 34.27
CA GLU A 115 -9.68 -4.68 35.50
C GLU A 115 -9.50 -6.20 35.46
N ASN A 116 -9.50 -6.79 34.27
CA ASN A 116 -9.20 -8.21 34.10
C ASN A 116 -7.69 -8.50 34.17
N GLY A 117 -6.81 -7.49 34.10
CA GLY A 117 -5.36 -7.65 34.16
C GLY A 117 -4.61 -7.50 32.83
N PHE A 118 -5.30 -7.30 31.69
CA PHE A 118 -4.63 -6.94 30.43
C PHE A 118 -3.90 -5.60 30.53
N LYS A 119 -2.75 -5.49 29.87
CA LYS A 119 -1.91 -4.30 29.86
C LYS A 119 -1.27 -4.10 28.50
N ALA A 120 -1.55 -2.98 27.85
CA ALA A 120 -0.88 -2.56 26.62
C ALA A 120 -0.18 -1.22 26.85
N SER A 121 1.04 -1.06 26.32
CA SER A 121 1.76 0.22 26.36
C SER A 121 1.80 0.82 24.97
N THR A 122 1.18 1.99 24.80
CA THR A 122 1.07 2.65 23.51
C THR A 122 1.55 4.08 23.59
N THR A 123 1.93 4.68 22.48
CA THR A 123 2.08 6.14 22.38
C THR A 123 0.78 6.84 22.86
N PRO A 124 0.85 8.05 23.44
CA PRO A 124 -0.32 8.82 23.85
C PRO A 124 -1.37 8.95 22.74
N GLU A 125 -0.87 9.06 21.50
CA GLU A 125 -1.67 9.32 20.31
C GLU A 125 -2.35 8.06 19.73
N HIS A 126 -2.11 6.90 20.33
CA HIS A 126 -2.67 5.64 19.88
C HIS A 126 -4.12 5.48 20.36
N LYS A 127 -5.07 5.14 19.46
CA LYS A 127 -6.50 5.05 19.78
C LYS A 127 -6.91 3.63 20.20
N PHE A 128 -7.52 3.47 21.36
CA PHE A 128 -8.17 2.22 21.77
C PHE A 128 -9.63 2.18 21.31
N LEU A 129 -10.14 1.00 21.00
CA LEU A 129 -11.55 0.82 20.69
C LEU A 129 -12.38 0.69 21.98
N ALA A 130 -13.49 1.41 22.07
CA ALA A 130 -14.52 1.37 23.09
C ALA A 130 -15.90 1.11 22.42
N PHE A 131 -16.93 0.81 23.21
CA PHE A 131 -18.28 0.60 22.69
C PHE A 131 -19.28 1.22 23.67
N ASP A 132 -20.18 2.04 23.16
CA ASP A 132 -21.14 2.81 23.97
C ASP A 132 -22.52 2.15 24.06
N GLY A 133 -22.66 0.93 23.54
CA GLY A 133 -23.93 0.22 23.51
C GLY A 133 -24.70 0.41 22.19
N VAL A 134 -24.25 1.24 21.26
CA VAL A 134 -24.85 1.40 19.93
C VAL A 134 -23.80 1.29 18.83
N GLU A 135 -22.64 1.92 19.01
CA GLU A 135 -21.56 1.96 18.03
C GLU A 135 -20.18 1.83 18.69
N PHE A 136 -19.17 1.53 17.88
CA PHE A 136 -17.79 1.56 18.33
C PHE A 136 -17.30 3.01 18.41
N LYS A 137 -16.56 3.32 19.48
CA LYS A 137 -15.88 4.59 19.68
C LYS A 137 -14.38 4.37 19.73
N GLU A 138 -13.61 5.27 19.13
CA GLU A 138 -12.16 5.23 19.19
C GLU A 138 -11.68 6.33 20.12
N ILE A 139 -10.84 5.97 21.08
CA ILE A 139 -10.46 6.86 22.16
C ILE A 139 -8.95 6.76 22.36
N GLU A 140 -8.29 7.88 22.13
CA GLU A 140 -6.87 8.10 22.34
C GLU A 140 -6.40 7.64 23.72
N ALA A 141 -5.23 7.01 23.81
CA ALA A 141 -4.68 6.48 25.06
C ALA A 141 -4.61 7.55 26.15
N GLN A 142 -4.25 8.78 25.78
CA GLN A 142 -4.21 9.94 26.68
C GLN A 142 -5.60 10.43 27.14
N ASN A 143 -6.64 10.15 26.38
CA ASN A 143 -8.01 10.59 26.66
C ASN A 143 -8.81 9.56 27.44
N LEU A 144 -8.27 8.36 27.61
CA LEU A 144 -8.85 7.31 28.43
C LEU A 144 -8.95 7.77 29.89
N LYS A 145 -10.05 7.40 30.53
CA LYS A 145 -10.29 7.59 31.96
C LYS A 145 -10.45 6.24 32.64
N GLU A 146 -10.07 6.17 33.91
CA GLU A 146 -10.39 5.01 34.74
C GLU A 146 -11.91 4.74 34.70
N LYS A 147 -12.28 3.46 34.76
CA LYS A 147 -13.66 2.95 34.65
C LYS A 147 -14.28 2.96 33.25
N MET A 148 -13.69 3.60 32.24
CA MET A 148 -14.14 3.45 30.84
C MET A 148 -13.95 2.01 30.37
N ARG A 149 -14.82 1.49 29.51
CA ARG A 149 -14.72 0.13 28.97
C ARG A 149 -14.08 0.10 27.59
N LEU A 150 -13.05 -0.73 27.43
CA LEU A 150 -12.40 -0.99 26.14
C LEU A 150 -12.84 -2.32 25.55
N VAL A 151 -12.83 -2.38 24.22
CA VAL A 151 -13.18 -3.56 23.44
C VAL A 151 -11.99 -4.52 23.44
N CYS A 152 -12.27 -5.72 23.92
CA CYS A 152 -11.34 -6.82 24.01
C CYS A 152 -11.88 -8.03 23.24
N ALA A 153 -10.99 -8.87 22.71
CA ALA A 153 -11.40 -10.12 22.10
C ALA A 153 -11.97 -11.07 23.16
N ARG A 154 -13.21 -11.55 22.95
CA ARG A 154 -13.76 -12.69 23.71
C ARG A 154 -13.41 -13.99 23.02
N LYS A 155 -13.53 -14.05 21.69
CA LYS A 155 -13.30 -15.24 20.88
C LYS A 155 -12.37 -14.92 19.71
N ILE A 156 -11.32 -15.72 19.55
CA ILE A 156 -10.37 -15.59 18.43
C ILE A 156 -10.44 -16.84 17.57
N SER A 157 -10.78 -16.68 16.29
CA SER A 157 -10.75 -17.74 15.29
C SER A 157 -9.30 -18.01 14.87
N THR A 158 -8.71 -19.09 15.38
CA THR A 158 -7.33 -19.47 15.01
C THR A 158 -7.31 -20.49 13.87
N ALA A 159 -6.63 -20.19 12.77
CA ALA A 159 -6.41 -21.11 11.65
C ALA A 159 -5.15 -21.96 11.86
N ALA A 160 -5.08 -22.71 12.97
CA ALA A 160 -3.91 -23.52 13.29
C ALA A 160 -3.75 -24.70 12.31
N LYS A 161 -2.87 -24.55 11.31
CA LYS A 161 -2.50 -25.57 10.30
C LYS A 161 -1.16 -26.26 10.60
N MET A 162 -0.79 -26.36 11.87
CA MET A 162 0.54 -26.85 12.27
C MET A 162 0.64 -28.38 12.14
N ASP A 163 1.63 -28.87 11.39
CA ASP A 163 2.04 -30.28 11.38
C ASP A 163 2.69 -30.61 12.73
N ILE A 164 1.89 -31.15 13.66
CA ILE A 164 2.33 -31.47 15.01
C ILE A 164 3.42 -32.55 15.00
N PRO A 165 3.28 -33.70 14.30
CA PRO A 165 4.37 -34.68 14.17
C PRO A 165 5.67 -34.09 13.62
N GLY A 166 5.61 -33.27 12.56
CA GLY A 166 6.77 -32.62 11.97
C GLY A 166 7.50 -31.68 12.91
N GLU A 167 6.77 -30.74 13.53
CA GLU A 167 7.39 -29.83 14.49
C GLU A 167 7.91 -30.56 15.74
N PHE A 168 7.19 -31.59 16.19
CA PHE A 168 7.62 -32.42 17.31
C PHE A 168 9.01 -33.03 17.03
N LEU A 169 9.19 -33.67 15.88
CA LEU A 169 10.48 -34.27 15.51
C LEU A 169 11.55 -33.19 15.30
N SER A 170 11.21 -32.08 14.65
CA SER A 170 12.09 -30.93 14.41
C SER A 170 12.62 -30.30 15.70
N LYS A 171 11.78 -30.16 16.73
CA LYS A 171 12.21 -29.64 18.04
C LYS A 171 13.13 -30.62 18.75
N LEU A 172 12.83 -31.92 18.72
CA LEU A 172 13.67 -32.93 19.33
C LEU A 172 15.02 -33.10 18.62
N SER A 173 15.09 -32.91 17.30
CA SER A 173 16.33 -33.05 16.54
C SER A 173 17.39 -32.00 16.87
N ARG A 174 17.00 -30.89 17.53
CA ARG A 174 17.93 -29.85 18.00
C ARG A 174 18.89 -30.35 19.09
N GLU A 175 18.56 -31.49 19.70
CA GLU A 175 19.34 -32.13 20.74
C GLU A 175 19.78 -33.53 20.31
N LYS A 176 20.67 -34.16 21.09
CA LYS A 176 21.27 -35.47 20.75
C LYS A 176 20.33 -36.66 20.97
N PHE A 177 19.11 -36.60 20.43
CA PHE A 177 18.16 -37.69 20.42
C PHE A 177 18.52 -38.74 19.35
N PHE A 178 18.40 -40.00 19.72
CA PHE A 178 18.54 -41.15 18.83
C PHE A 178 17.19 -41.82 18.65
N ALA A 179 16.80 -42.02 17.39
CA ALA A 179 15.64 -42.78 17.01
C ALA A 179 16.04 -44.21 16.66
N ARG A 180 15.27 -45.17 17.17
CA ARG A 180 15.27 -46.55 16.71
C ARG A 180 14.19 -46.67 15.64
N VAL A 181 14.60 -46.89 14.40
CA VAL A 181 13.66 -46.97 13.27
C VAL A 181 13.21 -48.41 13.00
N GLY A 182 12.00 -48.56 12.45
CA GLY A 182 11.44 -49.81 11.98
C GLY A 182 12.37 -50.50 10.97
N GLN A 183 12.35 -51.83 10.96
CA GLN A 183 13.27 -52.64 10.16
C GLN A 183 13.14 -52.39 8.65
N GLU A 184 11.91 -52.32 8.15
CA GLU A 184 11.62 -52.04 6.73
C GLU A 184 12.11 -50.64 6.32
N PHE A 185 11.77 -49.62 7.11
CA PHE A 185 12.18 -48.24 6.86
C PHE A 185 13.71 -48.07 6.88
N GLY A 186 14.39 -48.70 7.85
CA GLY A 186 15.85 -48.68 7.94
C GLY A 186 16.54 -49.38 6.76
N ASN A 187 16.00 -50.50 6.29
CA ASN A 187 16.51 -51.23 5.13
C ASN A 187 16.36 -50.42 3.84
N ASN A 188 15.24 -49.73 3.67
CA ASN A 188 14.99 -48.86 2.52
C ASN A 188 16.02 -47.73 2.45
N ILE A 189 16.30 -47.05 3.57
CA ILE A 189 17.35 -46.00 3.62
C ILE A 189 18.72 -46.60 3.31
N MET A 190 19.03 -47.79 3.85
CA MET A 190 20.32 -48.44 3.64
C MET A 190 20.54 -48.87 2.18
N SER A 191 19.51 -49.37 1.51
CA SER A 191 19.57 -49.73 0.08
C SER A 191 19.87 -48.52 -0.80
N LYS A 192 19.18 -47.39 -0.54
CA LYS A 192 19.42 -46.11 -1.23
C LYS A 192 20.84 -45.61 -0.98
N ALA A 193 21.31 -45.60 0.27
CA ALA A 193 22.67 -45.19 0.62
C ALA A 193 23.76 -46.05 -0.03
N LYS A 194 23.51 -47.35 -0.27
CA LYS A 194 24.41 -48.22 -1.05
C LYS A 194 24.40 -47.88 -2.53
N SER A 195 23.22 -47.69 -3.13
CA SER A 195 23.08 -47.40 -4.56
C SER A 195 23.71 -46.07 -4.99
N THR A 196 23.64 -45.05 -4.14
CA THR A 196 24.23 -43.71 -4.40
C THR A 196 25.70 -43.62 -3.99
N GLY A 197 26.23 -44.61 -3.26
CA GLY A 197 27.54 -44.52 -2.62
C GLY A 197 27.51 -43.73 -1.30
N LEU A 198 28.09 -44.29 -0.24
CA LEU A 198 27.89 -43.81 1.13
C LEU A 198 28.40 -42.38 1.38
N CYS A 199 29.56 -42.01 0.82
CA CYS A 199 30.11 -40.65 0.94
C CYS A 199 29.29 -39.64 0.15
N GLU A 200 28.84 -40.00 -1.06
CA GLU A 200 28.01 -39.13 -1.88
C GLU A 200 26.62 -38.95 -1.27
N PHE A 201 26.03 -40.01 -0.72
CA PHE A 201 24.75 -39.97 -0.01
C PHE A 201 24.81 -39.03 1.21
N CYS A 202 25.86 -39.14 2.04
CA CYS A 202 26.03 -38.23 3.19
C CYS A 202 26.28 -36.78 2.76
N ARG A 203 26.97 -36.56 1.63
CA ARG A 203 27.21 -35.22 1.07
C ARG A 203 25.93 -34.58 0.55
N LYS A 204 25.11 -35.32 -0.20
CA LYS A 204 23.82 -34.83 -0.74
C LYS A 204 22.84 -34.48 0.38
N THR A 205 22.71 -35.36 1.37
CA THR A 205 21.79 -35.17 2.51
C THR A 205 22.29 -34.17 3.57
N GLY A 206 23.56 -33.76 3.55
CA GLY A 206 24.12 -32.85 4.56
C GLY A 206 24.38 -33.47 5.94
N ILE A 207 24.53 -34.80 6.00
CA ILE A 207 24.77 -35.53 7.26
C ILE A 207 26.15 -35.19 7.83
N ARG A 208 26.19 -34.80 9.12
CA ARG A 208 27.42 -34.37 9.82
C ARG A 208 28.23 -35.53 10.40
N GLU A 209 27.65 -36.71 10.59
CA GLU A 209 28.39 -37.88 11.06
C GLU A 209 29.36 -38.43 10.00
N LYS A 210 30.45 -39.06 10.46
CA LYS A 210 31.35 -39.79 9.55
C LYS A 210 30.55 -40.87 8.80
N PRO A 211 30.71 -41.01 7.47
CA PRO A 211 29.88 -41.92 6.66
C PRO A 211 29.81 -43.35 7.21
N LYS A 212 30.96 -43.92 7.64
CA LYS A 212 31.00 -45.25 8.27
C LYS A 212 30.21 -45.33 9.59
N SER A 213 30.25 -44.28 10.41
CA SER A 213 29.52 -44.20 11.68
C SER A 213 28.01 -44.08 11.46
N PHE A 214 27.60 -43.31 10.45
CA PHE A 214 26.21 -43.19 10.03
C PHE A 214 25.67 -44.54 9.51
N TYR A 215 26.40 -45.20 8.62
CA TYR A 215 26.03 -46.51 8.08
C TYR A 215 25.92 -47.57 9.18
N HIS A 216 26.87 -47.59 10.13
CA HIS A 216 26.80 -48.47 11.30
C HIS A 216 25.59 -48.18 12.20
N GLY A 217 25.23 -46.90 12.33
CA GLY A 217 24.02 -46.46 13.02
C GLY A 217 22.75 -47.01 12.36
N LEU A 218 22.62 -46.88 11.03
CA LEU A 218 21.53 -47.47 10.25
C LEU A 218 21.47 -48.99 10.38
N TRP A 219 22.62 -49.67 10.34
CA TRP A 219 22.69 -51.13 10.52
C TRP A 219 22.21 -51.56 11.91
N LYS A 220 22.54 -50.79 12.95
CA LYS A 220 22.00 -50.98 14.31
C LYS A 220 20.59 -50.42 14.50
N ARG A 221 19.96 -49.92 13.43
CA ARG A 221 18.67 -49.21 13.41
C ARG A 221 18.61 -48.03 14.39
N ARG A 222 19.75 -47.48 14.80
CA ARG A 222 19.88 -46.39 15.76
C ARG A 222 20.53 -45.20 15.08
N VAL A 223 19.71 -44.24 14.69
CA VAL A 223 20.12 -43.06 13.92
C VAL A 223 19.88 -41.81 14.76
N ARG A 224 20.70 -40.77 14.57
CA ARG A 224 20.38 -39.46 15.16
C ARG A 224 19.13 -38.90 14.50
N LEU A 225 18.26 -38.28 15.29
CA LEU A 225 17.01 -37.73 14.77
C LEU A 225 17.25 -36.61 13.74
N GLU A 226 18.27 -35.77 13.95
CA GLU A 226 18.73 -34.75 12.99
C GLU A 226 19.01 -35.37 11.61
N SER A 227 19.83 -36.42 11.58
CA SER A 227 20.21 -37.10 10.35
C SER A 227 19.02 -37.81 9.70
N LEU A 228 18.07 -38.32 10.50
CA LEU A 228 16.84 -38.94 9.99
C LEU A 228 15.94 -37.91 9.28
N LEU A 229 15.80 -36.71 9.82
CA LEU A 229 15.01 -35.63 9.20
C LEU A 229 15.67 -35.09 7.93
N LEU A 230 16.99 -34.98 7.89
CA LEU A 230 17.74 -34.61 6.68
C LEU A 230 17.52 -35.62 5.55
N ILE A 231 17.56 -36.91 5.86
CA ILE A 231 17.27 -37.98 4.90
C ILE A 231 15.82 -37.89 4.42
N ALA A 232 14.88 -37.67 5.33
CA ALA A 232 13.48 -37.59 4.96
C ALA A 232 13.17 -36.37 4.07
N LYS A 233 13.84 -35.24 4.31
CA LYS A 233 13.74 -34.05 3.46
C LYS A 233 14.26 -34.33 2.05
N GLU A 234 15.43 -34.98 1.93
CA GLU A 234 16.01 -35.35 0.64
C GLU A 234 15.16 -36.40 -0.11
N LEU A 235 14.52 -37.31 0.62
CA LEU A 235 13.71 -38.39 0.05
C LEU A 235 12.21 -38.05 -0.03
N GLU A 236 11.83 -36.80 0.24
CA GLU A 236 10.45 -36.29 0.25
C GLU A 236 9.46 -37.16 1.06
N ILE A 237 9.91 -37.67 2.21
CA ILE A 237 9.09 -38.51 3.10
C ILE A 237 8.32 -37.61 4.08
N PRO A 238 6.97 -37.68 4.13
CA PRO A 238 6.17 -36.91 5.07
C PRO A 238 6.52 -37.19 6.54
N ALA A 239 6.46 -36.17 7.38
CA ALA A 239 6.85 -36.26 8.79
C ALA A 239 6.03 -37.30 9.59
N GLU A 240 4.76 -37.48 9.26
CA GLU A 240 3.88 -38.49 9.85
C GLU A 240 4.44 -39.90 9.69
N LYS A 241 4.89 -40.27 8.48
CA LYS A 241 5.50 -41.58 8.21
C LYS A 241 6.80 -41.78 8.98
N ILE A 242 7.57 -40.71 9.18
CA ILE A 242 8.78 -40.76 10.01
C ILE A 242 8.38 -41.01 11.46
N TYR A 243 7.42 -40.25 11.97
CA TYR A 243 6.93 -40.36 13.34
C TYR A 243 6.44 -41.78 13.64
N GLU A 244 5.66 -42.37 12.74
CA GLU A 244 5.18 -43.76 12.81
C GLU A 244 6.32 -44.79 12.72
N SER A 245 7.36 -44.50 11.92
CA SER A 245 8.49 -45.42 11.75
C SER A 245 9.42 -45.53 12.96
N ILE A 246 9.29 -44.63 13.95
CA ILE A 246 10.16 -44.60 15.15
C ILE A 246 9.59 -45.54 16.21
N GLU A 247 10.25 -46.70 16.40
CA GLU A 247 9.90 -47.68 17.45
C GLU A 247 10.19 -47.14 18.86
N LYS A 248 11.35 -46.49 19.02
CA LYS A 248 11.82 -45.95 20.31
C LYS A 248 12.69 -44.72 20.11
N ILE A 249 12.67 -43.81 21.07
CA ILE A 249 13.51 -42.61 21.10
C ILE A 249 14.25 -42.49 22.44
N SER A 250 15.50 -42.01 22.42
CA SER A 250 16.28 -41.78 23.66
C SER A 250 17.33 -40.70 23.52
N LEU A 251 17.62 -39.98 24.61
CA LEU A 251 18.87 -39.23 24.75
C LEU A 251 20.08 -40.18 24.87
N LYS A 252 21.27 -39.68 24.54
CA LYS A 252 22.53 -40.39 24.79
C LYS A 252 22.61 -40.76 26.28
N ASP A 253 22.64 -42.07 26.57
CA ASP A 253 22.73 -42.65 27.92
C ASP A 253 21.48 -42.49 28.81
N SER A 254 20.28 -42.50 28.21
CA SER A 254 19.00 -42.51 28.93
C SER A 254 18.04 -43.62 28.48
N VAL A 255 16.90 -43.75 29.17
CA VAL A 255 15.88 -44.77 28.92
C VAL A 255 15.24 -44.54 27.55
N LYS A 256 15.09 -45.63 26.79
CA LYS A 256 14.37 -45.65 25.51
C LYS A 256 12.87 -45.66 25.78
N ILE A 257 12.18 -44.64 25.29
CA ILE A 257 10.72 -44.52 25.40
C ILE A 257 10.09 -44.62 24.02
N SER A 258 8.82 -45.01 23.96
CA SER A 258 8.02 -44.91 22.72
C SER A 258 7.64 -43.44 22.47
N LEU A 259 7.36 -43.09 21.20
CA LEU A 259 6.65 -41.87 20.89
C LEU A 259 5.15 -42.03 21.21
N PRO A 260 4.50 -41.01 21.78
CA PRO A 260 3.09 -41.09 22.14
C PRO A 260 2.24 -41.25 20.88
N GLN A 261 1.31 -42.20 20.92
CA GLN A 261 0.38 -42.43 19.80
C GLN A 261 -0.84 -41.51 19.96
N SER A 262 -1.27 -41.24 21.20
CA SER A 262 -2.23 -40.19 21.52
C SER A 262 -1.49 -38.92 21.92
N LEU A 263 -1.60 -37.89 21.07
CA LEU A 263 -1.05 -36.56 21.37
C LEU A 263 -1.81 -35.89 22.53
N GLU A 264 -3.10 -36.16 22.70
CA GLU A 264 -3.91 -35.70 23.83
C GLU A 264 -3.29 -36.12 25.17
N SER A 265 -2.88 -37.38 25.27
CA SER A 265 -2.28 -37.94 26.47
C SER A 265 -0.94 -37.29 26.81
N LEU A 266 -0.15 -36.95 25.79
CA LEU A 266 1.09 -36.18 25.95
C LEU A 266 0.81 -34.78 26.49
N TYR A 267 -0.15 -34.05 25.90
CA TYR A 267 -0.47 -32.68 26.29
C TYR A 267 -1.01 -32.64 27.72
N TYR A 268 -1.92 -33.56 28.06
CA TYR A 268 -2.43 -33.72 29.43
C TYR A 268 -1.30 -34.03 30.42
N LEU A 269 -0.40 -34.96 30.10
CA LEU A 269 0.77 -35.27 30.93
C LEU A 269 1.70 -34.06 31.09
N ALA A 270 1.93 -33.30 30.02
CA ALA A 270 2.71 -32.07 30.08
C ALA A 270 2.05 -31.04 31.01
N GLY A 271 0.72 -30.92 30.99
CA GLY A 271 -0.05 -30.10 31.94
C GLY A 271 0.16 -30.52 33.40
N LEU A 272 0.09 -31.82 33.69
CA LEU A 272 0.37 -32.36 35.03
C LEU A 272 1.80 -32.05 35.50
N MET A 273 2.78 -32.22 34.62
CA MET A 273 4.19 -31.92 34.92
C MET A 273 4.40 -30.41 35.12
N VAL A 274 3.76 -29.58 34.31
CA VAL A 274 3.77 -28.12 34.47
C VAL A 274 3.04 -27.67 35.74
N GLY A 275 2.19 -28.49 36.33
CA GLY A 275 1.56 -28.28 37.64
C GLY A 275 2.40 -28.76 38.81
N ASP A 276 2.43 -30.08 39.02
CA ASP A 276 3.01 -30.72 40.20
C ASP A 276 4.40 -31.35 39.92
N GLY A 277 4.99 -31.08 38.75
CA GLY A 277 6.30 -31.62 38.37
C GLY A 277 7.48 -30.88 39.01
N THR A 278 8.54 -31.65 39.32
CA THR A 278 9.85 -31.16 39.74
C THR A 278 10.96 -31.98 39.10
N GLY A 279 11.72 -31.38 38.18
CA GLY A 279 12.72 -32.10 37.39
C GLY A 279 12.08 -33.23 36.59
N ASN A 280 12.61 -34.45 36.71
CA ASN A 280 12.03 -35.64 36.08
C ASN A 280 10.95 -36.33 36.93
N LYS A 281 10.37 -35.69 37.94
CA LYS A 281 9.42 -36.33 38.85
C LYS A 281 8.11 -35.58 38.93
N LEU A 282 7.03 -36.31 39.21
CA LEU A 282 5.73 -35.75 39.60
C LEU A 282 5.54 -35.92 41.10
N VAL A 283 5.16 -34.85 41.79
CA VAL A 283 4.76 -34.90 43.20
C VAL A 283 3.27 -35.24 43.26
N VAL A 284 2.91 -36.38 43.84
CA VAL A 284 1.54 -36.89 43.81
C VAL A 284 0.76 -36.37 45.00
N GLY A 285 0.12 -35.21 44.84
CA GLY A 285 -0.80 -34.66 45.84
C GLY A 285 -2.14 -35.40 45.94
N LYS A 286 -2.55 -36.10 44.86
CA LYS A 286 -3.78 -36.90 44.80
C LYS A 286 -3.51 -38.23 44.10
N GLU A 287 -3.95 -39.31 44.72
CA GLU A 287 -3.66 -40.67 44.24
C GLU A 287 -4.22 -40.94 42.84
N GLU A 288 -5.43 -40.45 42.53
CA GLU A 288 -6.05 -40.56 41.20
C GLU A 288 -5.19 -39.94 40.08
N LEU A 289 -4.51 -38.81 40.35
CA LEU A 289 -3.59 -38.20 39.39
C LEU A 289 -2.31 -39.01 39.22
N GLY A 290 -1.81 -39.60 40.31
CA GLY A 290 -0.66 -40.49 40.27
C GLY A 290 -0.91 -41.73 39.41
N GLU A 291 -2.08 -42.35 39.55
CA GLU A 291 -2.46 -43.52 38.75
C GLU A 291 -2.69 -43.17 37.27
N LYS A 292 -3.37 -42.06 36.97
CA LYS A 292 -3.48 -41.55 35.58
C LYS A 292 -2.11 -41.28 34.97
N PHE A 293 -1.17 -40.70 35.72
CA PHE A 293 0.19 -40.45 35.26
C PHE A 293 0.95 -41.74 34.94
N LYS A 294 0.86 -42.76 35.81
CA LYS A 294 1.45 -44.09 35.57
C LYS A 294 0.86 -44.73 34.31
N GLN A 295 -0.47 -44.69 34.17
CA GLN A 295 -1.17 -45.25 33.02
C GLN A 295 -0.69 -44.63 31.70
N ILE A 296 -0.56 -43.29 31.64
CA ILE A 296 -0.05 -42.60 30.45
C ILE A 296 1.42 -42.99 30.18
N CYS A 297 2.28 -43.00 31.21
CA CYS A 297 3.69 -43.42 31.05
C CYS A 297 3.82 -44.85 30.50
N ARG A 298 3.00 -45.77 31.01
CA ARG A 298 3.00 -47.17 30.58
C ARG A 298 2.46 -47.33 29.16
N LYS A 299 1.32 -46.71 28.86
CA LYS A 299 0.61 -46.87 27.58
C LYS A 299 1.32 -46.14 26.44
N GLU A 300 1.63 -44.86 26.62
CA GLU A 300 2.13 -44.00 25.54
C GLU A 300 3.65 -44.04 25.41
N PHE A 301 4.38 -44.09 26.54
CA PHE A 301 5.84 -44.01 26.54
C PHE A 301 6.52 -45.36 26.78
N GLY A 302 5.76 -46.40 27.15
CA GLY A 302 6.25 -47.78 27.30
C GLY A 302 7.24 -47.97 28.45
N PHE A 303 7.11 -47.20 29.55
CA PHE A 303 7.89 -47.40 30.76
C PHE A 303 7.06 -47.17 32.02
N GLU A 304 7.44 -47.84 33.12
CA GLU A 304 6.80 -47.66 34.42
C GLU A 304 7.55 -46.60 35.25
N PRO A 305 6.89 -45.54 35.74
CA PRO A 305 7.51 -44.57 36.65
C PRO A 305 7.96 -45.21 37.97
N LYS A 306 9.13 -44.83 38.47
CA LYS A 306 9.63 -45.32 39.77
C LYS A 306 8.95 -44.58 40.91
N GLU A 307 8.19 -45.31 41.71
CA GLU A 307 7.56 -44.78 42.93
C GLU A 307 8.57 -44.64 44.07
N ARG A 308 8.56 -43.50 44.74
CA ARG A 308 9.36 -43.23 45.93
C ARG A 308 8.47 -42.71 47.05
N ASN A 309 8.50 -43.41 48.17
CA ASN A 309 7.78 -43.04 49.38
C ASN A 309 8.81 -42.81 50.49
N TYR A 310 8.89 -41.56 50.99
CA TYR A 310 9.80 -41.19 52.07
C TYR A 310 8.97 -40.78 53.30
N PRO A 311 9.35 -41.19 54.52
CA PRO A 311 8.64 -40.78 55.74
C PRO A 311 8.54 -39.25 55.85
N GLY A 312 7.31 -38.74 56.03
CA GLY A 312 7.04 -37.30 56.17
C GLY A 312 7.08 -36.48 54.87
N LYS A 313 7.18 -37.11 53.69
CA LYS A 313 7.13 -36.42 52.39
C LYS A 313 6.02 -36.96 51.51
N THR A 314 5.47 -36.09 50.66
CA THR A 314 4.49 -36.47 49.63
C THR A 314 5.10 -37.46 48.64
N LYS A 315 4.33 -38.47 48.24
CA LYS A 315 4.73 -39.51 47.29
C LYS A 315 5.23 -38.91 45.97
N GLU A 316 6.35 -39.43 45.46
CA GLU A 316 6.97 -38.98 44.20
C GLU A 316 6.97 -40.09 43.14
N LEU A 317 6.60 -39.76 41.90
CA LEU A 317 6.73 -40.64 40.74
C LEU A 317 7.86 -40.13 39.83
N SER A 318 8.95 -40.88 39.77
CA SER A 318 10.13 -40.51 38.99
C SER A 318 10.07 -41.08 37.57
N THR A 319 10.20 -40.21 36.58
CA THR A 319 10.37 -40.53 35.16
C THR A 319 11.87 -40.61 34.79
N ASN A 320 12.21 -40.39 33.52
CA ASN A 320 13.55 -40.47 32.97
C ASN A 320 13.97 -39.15 32.29
N LYS A 321 15.28 -39.00 32.03
CA LYS A 321 15.83 -37.78 31.40
C LYS A 321 15.35 -37.58 29.96
N THR A 322 15.03 -38.65 29.22
CA THR A 322 14.49 -38.56 27.86
C THR A 322 13.15 -37.81 27.85
N LEU A 323 12.20 -38.23 28.70
CA LEU A 323 10.89 -37.57 28.78
C LEU A 323 11.01 -36.14 29.32
N GLN A 324 11.84 -35.92 30.35
CA GLN A 324 12.09 -34.57 30.87
C GLN A 324 12.59 -33.63 29.76
N LYS A 325 13.58 -34.06 28.97
CA LYS A 325 14.13 -33.23 27.88
C LYS A 325 13.15 -33.02 26.74
N MET A 326 12.30 -34.01 26.46
CA MET A 326 11.20 -33.86 25.49
C MET A 326 10.23 -32.75 25.93
N LEU A 327 9.84 -32.73 27.21
CA LEU A 327 8.99 -31.68 27.77
C LEU A 327 9.69 -30.31 27.78
N GLU A 328 11.00 -30.27 28.06
CA GLU A 328 11.82 -29.04 27.99
C GLU A 328 11.79 -28.41 26.59
N LEU A 329 11.88 -29.21 25.53
CA LEU A 329 11.97 -28.72 24.14
C LEU A 329 10.61 -28.36 23.53
N LEU A 330 9.55 -29.08 23.90
CA LEU A 330 8.21 -28.91 23.35
C LEU A 330 7.40 -27.89 24.16
N PHE A 331 7.41 -28.00 25.48
CA PHE A 331 6.54 -27.25 26.38
C PHE A 331 7.28 -26.21 27.22
N ASP A 332 8.55 -25.92 26.91
CA ASP A 332 9.42 -25.02 27.68
C ASP A 332 9.45 -25.38 29.19
N TYR A 333 9.29 -26.67 29.52
CA TYR A 333 9.24 -27.14 30.90
C TYR A 333 10.59 -26.90 31.60
N PRO A 334 10.68 -26.13 32.71
CA PRO A 334 11.98 -25.77 33.27
C PRO A 334 12.66 -26.92 34.03
N ALA A 335 13.93 -27.20 33.73
CA ALA A 335 14.72 -28.22 34.42
C ALA A 335 14.99 -27.93 35.92
N ARG A 336 15.04 -26.64 36.31
CA ARG A 336 15.33 -26.16 37.67
C ARG A 336 14.51 -24.90 37.97
N LYS A 337 14.17 -24.68 39.25
CA LYS A 337 13.36 -23.53 39.72
C LYS A 337 12.04 -23.35 38.95
N LYS A 338 11.39 -24.48 38.63
CA LYS A 338 10.17 -24.58 37.83
C LYS A 338 9.10 -23.55 38.24
N SER A 339 8.76 -23.45 39.52
CA SER A 339 7.61 -22.67 39.99
C SER A 339 7.60 -21.20 39.53
N HIS A 340 8.76 -20.56 39.37
CA HIS A 340 8.87 -19.16 38.93
C HIS A 340 9.13 -18.99 37.43
N ASN A 341 9.55 -20.05 36.74
CA ASN A 341 10.08 -19.99 35.38
C ASN A 341 9.18 -20.67 34.33
N VAL A 342 8.10 -21.33 34.75
CA VAL A 342 7.11 -21.92 33.85
C VAL A 342 6.46 -20.83 32.99
N ARG A 343 6.19 -21.14 31.73
CA ARG A 343 5.45 -20.29 30.78
C ARG A 343 4.72 -21.16 29.76
N ILE A 344 3.86 -20.58 28.93
CA ILE A 344 3.25 -21.31 27.82
C ILE A 344 4.19 -21.24 26.63
N SER A 345 4.66 -22.40 26.16
CA SER A 345 5.55 -22.45 24.99
C SER A 345 4.86 -22.01 23.71
N GLN A 346 5.63 -21.46 22.77
CA GLN A 346 5.13 -21.12 21.43
C GLN A 346 4.55 -22.34 20.70
N PHE A 347 5.13 -23.52 20.92
CA PHE A 347 4.60 -24.78 20.39
C PHE A 347 3.15 -24.98 20.82
N LEU A 348 2.88 -24.87 22.13
CA LEU A 348 1.54 -24.98 22.70
C LEU A 348 0.61 -23.85 22.20
N GLN A 349 1.11 -22.63 22.04
CA GLN A 349 0.32 -21.51 21.51
C GLN A 349 -0.16 -21.74 20.07
N GLN A 350 0.63 -22.44 19.24
CA GLN A 350 0.32 -22.71 17.83
C GLN A 350 -0.41 -24.05 17.62
N SER A 351 -0.48 -24.90 18.65
CA SER A 351 -1.19 -26.19 18.57
C SER A 351 -2.71 -26.03 18.39
N PRO A 352 -3.40 -27.02 17.78
CA PRO A 352 -4.86 -27.07 17.69
C PRO A 352 -5.57 -26.93 19.04
N ASN A 353 -6.75 -26.29 19.04
CA ASN A 353 -7.51 -26.00 20.26
C ASN A 353 -7.77 -27.24 21.13
N PHE A 354 -8.07 -28.40 20.53
CA PHE A 354 -8.37 -29.62 21.30
C PHE A 354 -7.14 -30.12 22.09
N LEU A 355 -5.92 -30.04 21.53
CA LEU A 355 -4.69 -30.42 22.24
C LEU A 355 -4.34 -29.41 23.35
N VAL A 356 -4.51 -28.12 23.07
CA VAL A 356 -4.31 -27.08 24.08
C VAL A 356 -5.28 -27.26 25.25
N ALA A 357 -6.53 -27.63 24.98
CA ALA A 357 -7.51 -27.94 26.01
C ALA A 357 -7.06 -29.10 26.90
N GLU A 358 -6.45 -30.16 26.36
CA GLU A 358 -5.92 -31.27 27.16
C GLU A 358 -4.76 -30.86 28.05
N PHE A 359 -3.84 -30.02 27.56
CA PHE A 359 -2.78 -29.45 28.38
C PHE A 359 -3.35 -28.62 29.54
N LEU A 360 -4.30 -27.73 29.24
CA LEU A 360 -4.95 -26.90 30.23
C LEU A 360 -5.69 -27.77 31.26
N LYS A 361 -6.42 -28.79 30.82
CA LYS A 361 -7.12 -29.75 31.70
C LYS A 361 -6.16 -30.38 32.71
N GLY A 362 -5.00 -30.88 32.24
CA GLY A 362 -3.95 -31.42 33.12
C GLY A 362 -3.40 -30.39 34.11
N TYR A 363 -3.15 -29.16 33.66
CA TYR A 363 -2.65 -28.08 34.53
C TYR A 363 -3.69 -27.61 35.57
N PHE A 364 -4.98 -27.58 35.21
CA PHE A 364 -6.06 -27.24 36.14
C PHE A 364 -6.38 -28.38 37.12
N ASP A 365 -6.10 -29.64 36.77
CA ASP A 365 -6.28 -30.76 37.69
C ASP A 365 -5.29 -30.76 38.85
N THR A 366 -4.10 -30.19 38.66
CA THR A 366 -3.13 -29.93 39.73
C THR A 366 -3.52 -28.65 40.49
N ASP A 367 -3.23 -27.49 39.90
CA ASP A 367 -3.22 -26.18 40.56
C ASP A 367 -4.59 -25.47 40.54
N GLY A 368 -5.50 -25.96 39.70
CA GLY A 368 -6.85 -25.40 39.56
C GLY A 368 -7.79 -25.80 40.70
N THR A 369 -8.69 -24.90 41.09
CA THR A 369 -9.67 -25.12 42.16
C THR A 369 -11.05 -24.64 41.73
N VAL A 370 -12.10 -25.34 42.16
CA VAL A 370 -13.49 -24.90 41.99
C VAL A 370 -13.93 -24.21 43.30
N GLU A 371 -13.93 -22.88 43.30
CA GLU A 371 -14.25 -22.08 44.48
C GLU A 371 -15.76 -21.83 44.60
N LYS A 372 -16.43 -22.59 45.48
CA LYS A 372 -17.86 -22.40 45.76
C LYS A 372 -18.18 -20.99 46.28
N ALA A 373 -17.38 -20.46 47.19
CA ALA A 373 -17.61 -19.15 47.81
C ALA A 373 -17.59 -17.99 46.79
N ARG A 374 -16.72 -18.07 45.78
CA ARG A 374 -16.60 -17.04 44.74
C ARG A 374 -17.39 -17.36 43.47
N SER A 375 -18.03 -18.52 43.41
CA SER A 375 -18.67 -19.04 42.19
C SER A 375 -17.75 -18.93 40.97
N ALA A 376 -16.47 -19.29 41.15
CA ALA A 376 -15.44 -19.19 40.13
C ALA A 376 -14.52 -20.43 40.12
N ILE A 377 -13.91 -20.69 38.98
CA ILE A 377 -12.77 -21.61 38.85
C ILE A 377 -11.51 -20.76 38.99
N SER A 378 -10.59 -21.13 39.87
CA SER A 378 -9.35 -20.39 40.11
C SER A 378 -8.12 -21.23 39.82
N ILE A 379 -7.02 -20.57 39.45
CA ILE A 379 -5.71 -21.20 39.32
C ILE A 379 -4.63 -20.21 39.78
N SER A 380 -3.69 -20.68 40.58
CA SER A 380 -2.61 -19.85 41.13
C SER A 380 -1.26 -20.37 40.67
N SER A 381 -0.31 -19.46 40.43
CA SER A 381 1.05 -19.82 40.03
C SER A 381 2.04 -18.78 40.49
N ALA A 382 3.22 -19.24 40.95
CA ALA A 382 4.32 -18.33 41.30
C ALA A 382 4.96 -17.68 40.05
N SER A 383 4.71 -18.22 38.86
CA SER A 383 5.15 -17.61 37.61
C SER A 383 4.10 -16.62 37.10
N ARG A 384 4.44 -15.33 37.15
CA ARG A 384 3.62 -14.27 36.55
C ARG A 384 3.52 -14.42 35.04
N GLN A 385 4.58 -14.89 34.38
CA GLN A 385 4.58 -15.13 32.94
C GLN A 385 3.56 -16.22 32.57
N MET A 386 3.53 -17.34 33.31
CA MET A 386 2.55 -18.40 33.08
C MET A 386 1.12 -17.88 33.16
N LEU A 387 0.79 -17.09 34.19
CA LEU A 387 -0.55 -16.52 34.34
C LEU A 387 -0.87 -15.54 33.22
N SER A 388 0.08 -14.67 32.86
CA SER A 388 -0.08 -13.72 31.77
C SER A 388 -0.31 -14.41 30.42
N ASP A 389 0.47 -15.44 30.10
CA ASP A 389 0.28 -16.22 28.87
C ASP A 389 -1.03 -17.01 28.89
N LEU A 390 -1.37 -17.60 30.05
CA LEU A 390 -2.61 -18.34 30.24
C LEU A 390 -3.83 -17.43 30.01
N GLN A 391 -3.73 -16.18 30.42
CA GLN A 391 -4.77 -15.18 30.19
C GLN A 391 -5.10 -15.02 28.71
N LEU A 392 -4.05 -14.91 27.88
CA LEU A 392 -4.17 -14.75 26.43
C LEU A 392 -4.60 -16.04 25.74
N VAL A 393 -4.07 -17.20 26.14
CA VAL A 393 -4.43 -18.50 25.55
C VAL A 393 -5.89 -18.90 25.81
N LEU A 394 -6.44 -18.57 26.99
CA LEU A 394 -7.82 -18.86 27.34
C LEU A 394 -8.85 -18.17 26.41
N SER A 395 -8.50 -17.03 25.82
CA SER A 395 -9.37 -16.32 24.85
C SER A 395 -9.73 -17.17 23.62
N ARG A 396 -8.87 -18.15 23.24
CA ARG A 396 -9.15 -19.12 22.16
C ARG A 396 -10.39 -19.97 22.42
N PHE A 397 -10.75 -20.13 23.70
CA PHE A 397 -11.88 -20.95 24.14
C PHE A 397 -13.09 -20.11 24.54
N SER A 398 -13.13 -18.83 24.16
CA SER A 398 -14.17 -17.88 24.60
C SER A 398 -14.18 -17.66 26.11
N ILE A 399 -13.02 -17.74 26.75
CA ILE A 399 -12.85 -17.58 28.20
C ILE A 399 -12.07 -16.29 28.42
N VAL A 400 -12.69 -15.32 29.09
CA VAL A 400 -12.08 -14.04 29.47
C VAL A 400 -11.82 -14.07 30.98
N PRO A 401 -10.63 -14.51 31.42
CA PRO A 401 -10.27 -14.62 32.83
C PRO A 401 -9.96 -13.26 33.49
N ILE A 402 -10.12 -13.21 34.81
CA ILE A 402 -9.73 -12.09 35.67
C ILE A 402 -8.44 -12.45 36.40
N PHE A 403 -7.36 -11.72 36.15
CA PHE A 403 -6.07 -11.91 36.80
C PHE A 403 -5.91 -10.99 38.02
N ASN A 404 -5.77 -11.60 39.20
CA ASN A 404 -5.44 -10.91 40.44
C ASN A 404 -3.93 -10.94 40.70
N GLU A 405 -3.24 -9.86 40.34
CA GLU A 405 -1.78 -9.74 40.48
C GLU A 405 -1.28 -9.88 41.92
N LYS A 406 -2.04 -9.38 42.91
CA LYS A 406 -1.65 -9.43 44.33
C LYS A 406 -1.63 -10.87 44.85
N LYS A 407 -2.60 -11.68 44.44
CA LYS A 407 -2.71 -13.09 44.83
C LYS A 407 -1.99 -14.05 43.88
N GLN A 408 -1.57 -13.56 42.72
CA GLN A 408 -1.05 -14.36 41.62
C GLN A 408 -2.03 -15.50 41.25
N THR A 409 -3.30 -15.12 41.06
CA THR A 409 -4.40 -16.06 40.80
C THR A 409 -5.25 -15.56 39.64
N ILE A 410 -5.59 -16.45 38.71
CA ILE A 410 -6.62 -16.23 37.68
C ILE A 410 -7.95 -16.77 38.18
N TYR A 411 -9.02 -16.01 37.97
CA TYR A 411 -10.40 -16.40 38.24
C TYR A 411 -11.21 -16.45 36.95
N ILE A 412 -11.95 -17.54 36.76
CA ILE A 412 -12.85 -17.79 35.64
C ILE A 412 -14.27 -17.88 36.21
N SER A 413 -15.15 -16.96 35.84
CA SER A 413 -16.51 -16.85 36.37
C SER A 413 -17.53 -16.51 35.27
N GLY A 414 -18.81 -16.60 35.57
CA GLY A 414 -19.89 -16.25 34.65
C GLY A 414 -19.90 -17.10 33.38
N SER A 415 -20.07 -16.45 32.22
CA SER A 415 -20.09 -17.13 30.93
C SER A 415 -18.77 -17.88 30.65
N SER A 416 -17.65 -17.35 31.14
CA SER A 416 -16.33 -17.95 30.97
C SER A 416 -16.19 -19.26 31.75
N ALA A 417 -16.88 -19.42 32.90
CA ALA A 417 -16.92 -20.69 33.62
C ALA A 417 -17.71 -21.76 32.85
N LYS A 418 -18.82 -21.36 32.19
CA LYS A 418 -19.59 -22.26 31.31
C LYS A 418 -18.75 -22.71 30.11
N ASN A 419 -18.05 -21.77 29.47
CA ASN A 419 -17.14 -22.06 28.36
C ASN A 419 -15.95 -22.92 28.79
N PHE A 420 -15.40 -22.71 30.00
CA PHE A 420 -14.36 -23.57 30.55
C PHE A 420 -14.83 -25.02 30.66
N VAL A 421 -15.98 -25.26 31.28
CA VAL A 421 -16.50 -26.63 31.47
C VAL A 421 -16.87 -27.29 30.14
N LYS A 422 -17.35 -26.51 29.16
CA LYS A 422 -17.70 -26.99 27.82
C LYS A 422 -16.47 -27.34 26.99
N ASN A 423 -15.43 -26.50 27.01
CA ASN A 423 -14.33 -26.57 26.05
C ASN A 423 -13.03 -27.17 26.64
N ILE A 424 -12.85 -27.15 27.96
CA ILE A 424 -11.62 -27.62 28.65
C ILE A 424 -11.99 -28.66 29.72
N GLY A 425 -12.74 -28.25 30.74
CA GLY A 425 -13.13 -29.08 31.87
C GLY A 425 -11.97 -29.50 32.79
N PHE A 426 -12.25 -30.48 33.65
CA PHE A 426 -11.29 -31.17 34.51
C PHE A 426 -11.26 -32.65 34.14
N GLY A 427 -10.09 -33.27 34.23
CA GLY A 427 -9.92 -34.71 34.10
C GLY A 427 -10.28 -35.48 35.37
N LEU A 428 -10.29 -34.82 36.54
CA LEU A 428 -10.77 -35.39 37.81
C LEU A 428 -12.30 -35.35 37.90
N GLU A 429 -12.96 -36.50 38.03
CA GLU A 429 -14.42 -36.61 38.03
C GLU A 429 -15.09 -35.73 39.09
N ARG A 430 -14.54 -35.73 40.31
CA ARG A 430 -15.04 -34.91 41.41
C ARG A 430 -14.95 -33.41 41.09
N LYS A 431 -13.83 -32.94 40.52
CA LYS A 431 -13.67 -31.53 40.14
C LYS A 431 -14.60 -31.18 38.99
N GLN A 432 -14.73 -32.05 38.00
CA GLN A 432 -15.59 -31.85 36.85
C GLN A 432 -17.07 -31.74 37.28
N LYS A 433 -17.53 -32.61 38.18
CA LYS A 433 -18.89 -32.52 38.74
C LYS A 433 -19.12 -31.20 39.46
N LEU A 434 -18.18 -30.78 40.32
CA LEU A 434 -18.27 -29.49 41.01
C LEU A 434 -18.25 -28.31 40.04
N ALA A 435 -17.46 -28.38 38.97
CA ALA A 435 -17.39 -27.34 37.94
C ALA A 435 -18.69 -27.26 37.13
N LEU A 436 -19.31 -28.40 36.79
CA LEU A 436 -20.63 -28.47 36.15
C LEU A 436 -21.73 -27.87 37.05
N GLU A 437 -21.76 -28.25 38.33
CA GLU A 437 -22.69 -27.68 39.32
C GLU A 437 -22.50 -26.16 39.47
N LEU A 438 -21.25 -25.70 39.47
CA LEU A 438 -20.91 -24.28 39.52
C LEU A 438 -21.35 -23.57 38.25
N ALA A 439 -21.05 -24.10 37.07
CA ALA A 439 -21.40 -23.51 35.78
C ALA A 439 -22.92 -23.40 35.58
N ALA A 440 -23.68 -24.41 36.03
CA ALA A 440 -25.15 -24.39 36.01
C ALA A 440 -25.74 -23.28 36.89
N LYS A 441 -25.11 -22.99 38.03
CA LYS A 441 -25.53 -21.94 38.98
C LYS A 441 -24.87 -20.58 38.73
N SER A 442 -23.88 -20.52 37.84
CA SER A 442 -23.06 -19.32 37.63
C SER A 442 -23.89 -18.23 36.94
N LYS A 443 -24.04 -17.10 37.64
CA LYS A 443 -24.57 -15.86 37.09
C LYS A 443 -23.49 -15.16 36.26
N GLU A 444 -23.92 -14.39 35.27
CA GLU A 444 -23.02 -13.61 34.42
C GLU A 444 -22.10 -12.69 35.24
N SER A 445 -20.85 -12.59 34.80
CA SER A 445 -19.80 -11.81 35.46
C SER A 445 -20.04 -10.31 35.27
N TYR A 446 -20.04 -9.56 36.38
CA TYR A 446 -20.17 -8.10 36.32
C TYR A 446 -18.97 -7.41 35.64
N LEU A 447 -17.81 -8.08 35.58
CA LEU A 447 -16.58 -7.56 34.99
C LEU A 447 -16.43 -7.87 33.51
N THR A 448 -16.80 -9.08 33.10
CA THR A 448 -16.46 -9.62 31.78
C THR A 448 -17.67 -9.91 30.92
N ASP A 449 -18.89 -9.96 31.47
CA ASP A 449 -20.13 -10.25 30.75
C ASP A 449 -21.10 -9.05 30.67
N THR A 450 -20.66 -7.88 31.16
CA THR A 450 -21.44 -6.63 31.08
C THR A 450 -20.99 -5.77 29.91
N ILE A 451 -21.92 -4.97 29.41
CA ILE A 451 -21.68 -4.01 28.33
C ILE A 451 -21.92 -2.59 28.83
N ALA A 452 -21.12 -1.63 28.37
CA ALA A 452 -21.45 -0.23 28.58
C ALA A 452 -22.65 0.11 27.70
N ILE A 453 -23.63 0.81 28.27
CA ILE A 453 -24.68 1.42 27.47
C ILE A 453 -24.82 2.86 27.92
N ASP A 454 -24.46 3.78 27.02
CA ASP A 454 -24.73 5.19 27.15
C ASP A 454 -25.99 5.56 26.35
N GLY A 455 -26.71 6.60 26.77
CA GLY A 455 -27.82 7.15 25.98
C GLY A 455 -29.14 6.37 26.00
N LEU A 456 -29.32 5.34 26.84
CA LEU A 456 -30.59 4.59 26.98
C LEU A 456 -31.82 5.50 27.16
N LYS A 457 -31.67 6.55 27.96
CA LYS A 457 -32.74 7.51 28.25
C LYS A 457 -33.28 8.16 26.98
N SER A 458 -32.37 8.69 26.16
CA SER A 458 -32.69 9.33 24.88
C SER A 458 -33.37 8.35 23.91
N LEU A 459 -32.90 7.10 23.88
CA LEU A 459 -33.46 6.04 23.04
C LEU A 459 -34.90 5.69 23.43
N ARG A 460 -35.20 5.55 24.74
CA ARG A 460 -36.57 5.30 25.23
C ARG A 460 -37.50 6.47 24.92
N GLU A 461 -37.03 7.69 25.13
CA GLU A 461 -37.81 8.91 24.90
C GLU A 461 -38.18 9.05 23.41
N ASN A 462 -37.23 8.80 22.51
CA ASN A 462 -37.46 8.79 21.06
C ASN A 462 -38.50 7.74 20.64
N LEU A 463 -38.52 6.58 21.30
CA LEU A 463 -39.48 5.49 21.02
C LEU A 463 -40.82 5.64 21.76
N LYS A 464 -41.01 6.72 22.54
CA LYS A 464 -42.21 6.99 23.35
C LYS A 464 -42.63 5.81 24.26
N LYS A 465 -41.68 5.02 24.75
CA LYS A 465 -41.95 3.89 25.67
C LYS A 465 -41.86 4.32 27.13
N SER A 466 -42.77 3.82 27.97
CA SER A 466 -42.72 4.03 29.42
C SER A 466 -41.65 3.12 30.04
N LYS A 467 -40.98 3.55 31.12
CA LYS A 467 -39.98 2.72 31.82
C LYS A 467 -40.54 1.35 32.24
N ALA A 468 -41.81 1.31 32.62
CA ALA A 468 -42.53 0.10 33.01
C ALA A 468 -42.74 -0.90 31.85
N SER A 469 -42.77 -0.42 30.60
CA SER A 469 -43.02 -1.23 29.40
C SER A 469 -41.78 -1.97 28.86
N ILE A 470 -40.59 -1.70 29.38
CA ILE A 470 -39.31 -2.28 28.90
C ILE A 470 -38.84 -3.38 29.86
N SER A 471 -38.36 -3.03 31.06
CA SER A 471 -38.04 -4.01 32.10
C SER A 471 -38.05 -3.37 33.49
N HIS A 472 -38.31 -4.17 34.52
CA HIS A 472 -38.29 -3.71 35.92
C HIS A 472 -36.93 -3.16 36.37
N HIS A 473 -35.84 -3.56 35.69
CA HIS A 473 -34.48 -3.08 35.99
C HIS A 473 -34.01 -1.96 35.06
N TYR A 474 -34.81 -1.56 34.07
CA TYR A 474 -34.48 -0.54 33.08
C TYR A 474 -34.01 0.78 33.70
N TYR A 475 -34.68 1.25 34.75
CA TYR A 475 -34.31 2.47 35.47
C TYR A 475 -32.87 2.45 36.02
N LYS A 476 -32.37 1.28 36.42
CA LYS A 476 -31.00 1.15 36.94
C LYS A 476 -29.94 1.25 35.84
N TYR A 477 -30.29 0.80 34.63
CA TYR A 477 -29.42 0.92 33.45
C TYR A 477 -29.46 2.36 32.88
N GLU A 478 -30.65 2.98 32.84
CA GLU A 478 -30.84 4.35 32.35
C GLU A 478 -30.07 5.39 33.18
N ASN A 479 -29.94 5.18 34.49
CA ASN A 479 -29.22 6.09 35.40
C ASN A 479 -27.78 5.63 35.70
N GLU A 480 -27.23 4.69 34.91
CA GLU A 480 -25.86 4.18 35.05
C GLU A 480 -25.53 3.57 36.42
N VAL A 481 -26.54 3.24 37.23
CA VAL A 481 -26.38 2.61 38.55
C VAL A 481 -25.86 1.18 38.41
N SER A 482 -26.18 0.52 37.30
CA SER A 482 -25.69 -0.82 36.96
C SER A 482 -25.55 -0.98 35.45
N SER A 483 -24.69 -1.88 34.99
CA SER A 483 -24.57 -2.22 33.57
C SER A 483 -25.28 -3.53 33.26
N PRO A 484 -26.04 -3.62 32.16
CA PRO A 484 -26.68 -4.87 31.77
C PRO A 484 -25.64 -5.85 31.25
N THR A 485 -26.00 -7.12 31.34
CA THR A 485 -25.24 -8.21 30.73
C THR A 485 -25.54 -8.28 29.24
N ILE A 486 -24.68 -8.94 28.45
CA ILE A 486 -24.90 -9.07 27.00
C ILE A 486 -26.27 -9.69 26.68
N SER A 487 -26.69 -10.70 27.45
CA SER A 487 -28.02 -11.32 27.28
C SER A 487 -29.16 -10.34 27.58
N THR A 488 -29.06 -9.60 28.68
CA THR A 488 -30.04 -8.57 29.08
C THR A 488 -30.07 -7.42 28.07
N TYR A 489 -28.91 -7.03 27.53
CA TYR A 489 -28.77 -6.03 26.47
C TYR A 489 -29.51 -6.48 25.20
N ASN A 490 -29.30 -7.72 24.75
CA ASN A 490 -29.96 -8.23 23.55
C ASN A 490 -31.49 -8.26 23.72
N GLN A 491 -31.98 -8.65 24.90
CA GLN A 491 -33.41 -8.59 25.23
C GLN A 491 -33.93 -7.15 25.24
N LEU A 492 -33.19 -6.22 25.84
CA LEU A 492 -33.51 -4.79 25.86
C LEU A 492 -33.62 -4.21 24.45
N MET A 493 -32.66 -4.50 23.56
CA MET A 493 -32.65 -3.98 22.20
C MET A 493 -33.79 -4.56 21.35
N LEU A 494 -34.11 -5.84 21.53
CA LEU A 494 -35.23 -6.49 20.86
C LEU A 494 -36.58 -5.89 21.30
N GLN A 495 -36.75 -5.62 22.60
CA GLN A 495 -37.92 -4.90 23.13
C GLN A 495 -37.99 -3.45 22.65
N LEU A 496 -36.85 -2.81 22.41
CA LEU A 496 -36.76 -1.46 21.84
C LEU A 496 -36.93 -1.44 20.32
N GLN A 497 -37.24 -2.58 19.67
CA GLN A 497 -37.39 -2.72 18.21
C GLN A 497 -36.17 -2.23 17.41
N LYS A 498 -34.99 -2.21 18.04
CA LYS A 498 -33.73 -1.88 17.39
C LYS A 498 -32.97 -3.18 17.18
N THR A 499 -32.96 -3.70 15.96
CA THR A 499 -32.08 -4.80 15.58
C THR A 499 -30.66 -4.25 15.53
N SER A 500 -29.86 -4.48 16.56
CA SER A 500 -28.42 -4.18 16.49
C SER A 500 -27.82 -5.10 15.42
N GLN A 501 -27.42 -4.54 14.27
CA GLN A 501 -26.70 -5.29 13.22
C GLN A 501 -25.30 -5.76 13.68
N ILE A 502 -24.80 -5.22 14.80
CA ILE A 502 -23.48 -5.52 15.35
C ILE A 502 -23.52 -6.80 16.21
N SER A 503 -22.77 -7.81 15.79
CA SER A 503 -22.58 -9.08 16.51
C SER A 503 -21.57 -8.91 17.64
N ILE A 504 -22.07 -8.73 18.85
CA ILE A 504 -21.24 -8.54 20.05
C ILE A 504 -20.71 -9.84 20.67
N ALA A 505 -21.07 -10.99 20.08
CA ALA A 505 -20.81 -12.32 20.63
C ALA A 505 -19.31 -12.67 20.73
N ASP A 506 -18.49 -12.09 19.85
CA ASP A 506 -17.04 -12.35 19.79
C ASP A 506 -16.22 -11.36 20.63
N LEU A 507 -16.89 -10.38 21.28
CA LEU A 507 -16.25 -9.27 21.99
C LEU A 507 -16.53 -9.30 23.50
N SER A 508 -15.65 -8.64 24.25
CA SER A 508 -15.82 -8.34 25.67
C SER A 508 -15.48 -6.89 25.95
N PHE A 509 -16.07 -6.31 26.99
CA PHE A 509 -15.92 -4.90 27.31
C PHE A 509 -15.42 -4.76 28.73
N ILE A 510 -14.17 -4.36 28.89
CA ILE A 510 -13.48 -4.44 30.18
C ILE A 510 -13.09 -3.05 30.62
N ARG A 511 -13.36 -2.72 31.89
CA ARG A 511 -13.06 -1.40 32.44
C ARG A 511 -11.57 -1.19 32.62
N ILE A 512 -11.14 0.04 32.40
CA ILE A 512 -9.78 0.50 32.70
C ILE A 512 -9.60 0.58 34.21
N LYS A 513 -8.58 -0.11 34.71
CA LYS A 513 -8.16 -0.15 36.11
C LYS A 513 -7.19 0.98 36.44
N SER A 514 -6.22 1.24 35.56
CA SER A 514 -5.22 2.30 35.75
C SER A 514 -4.54 2.64 34.43
N ILE A 515 -4.05 3.88 34.31
CA ILE A 515 -3.24 4.35 33.19
C ILE A 515 -1.94 4.90 33.76
N GLN A 516 -0.78 4.40 33.31
CA GLN A 516 0.54 4.79 33.82
C GLN A 516 1.43 5.29 32.70
N GLU A 517 2.23 6.32 32.94
CA GLU A 517 3.19 6.82 31.97
C GLU A 517 4.53 6.07 32.09
N LYS A 518 5.11 5.73 30.94
CA LYS A 518 6.43 5.08 30.81
C LYS A 518 7.19 5.72 29.64
N ILE A 519 8.46 5.36 29.53
CA ILE A 519 9.32 5.74 28.39
C ILE A 519 9.73 4.46 27.68
N ALA A 520 9.67 4.47 26.36
CA ALA A 520 10.18 3.40 25.50
C ALA A 520 11.22 3.98 24.54
N GLU A 521 12.35 3.31 24.36
CA GLU A 521 13.39 3.74 23.42
C GLU A 521 12.96 3.59 21.96
N GLU A 522 12.11 2.60 21.69
CA GLU A 522 11.62 2.27 20.36
C GLU A 522 10.13 1.90 20.45
N VAL A 523 9.37 2.33 19.44
CA VAL A 523 7.96 2.00 19.29
C VAL A 523 7.71 1.45 17.90
N PHE A 524 6.67 0.63 17.76
CA PHE A 524 6.41 -0.17 16.58
C PHE A 524 4.96 0.02 16.12
N ASP A 525 4.71 -0.06 14.82
CA ASP A 525 3.36 -0.07 14.26
C ASP A 525 3.24 -1.15 13.19
N PHE A 526 2.02 -1.66 13.00
CA PHE A 526 1.73 -2.75 12.07
C PHE A 526 0.49 -2.40 11.27
N THR A 527 0.67 -2.16 9.97
CA THR A 527 -0.43 -1.77 9.09
C THR A 527 -1.27 -3.00 8.74
N VAL A 528 -2.54 -2.96 9.12
CA VAL A 528 -3.56 -3.94 8.72
C VAL A 528 -4.56 -3.24 7.79
N PRO A 529 -4.55 -3.54 6.47
CA PRO A 529 -5.49 -3.00 5.48
C PRO A 529 -6.96 -3.14 5.88
N GLU A 530 -7.80 -2.24 5.32
CA GLU A 530 -9.27 -2.18 5.41
C GLU A 530 -9.85 -1.88 6.81
N THR A 531 -9.28 -2.46 7.85
CA THR A 531 -9.83 -2.46 9.22
C THR A 531 -9.08 -1.50 10.16
N HIS A 532 -7.82 -1.20 9.84
CA HIS A 532 -6.96 -0.25 10.57
C HIS A 532 -6.83 -0.54 12.07
N ASN A 533 -7.04 -1.78 12.48
CA ASN A 533 -6.89 -2.21 13.86
C ASN A 533 -6.34 -3.63 13.96
N PHE A 534 -5.64 -3.90 15.05
CA PHE A 534 -5.12 -5.23 15.37
C PHE A 534 -5.23 -5.53 16.87
N LEU A 535 -5.13 -6.81 17.21
CA LEU A 535 -5.24 -7.31 18.58
C LEU A 535 -3.87 -7.30 19.29
N ALA A 536 -3.74 -6.46 20.31
CA ALA A 536 -2.56 -6.38 21.17
C ALA A 536 -2.97 -6.54 22.64
N GLU A 537 -2.34 -7.47 23.36
CA GLU A 537 -2.61 -7.77 24.77
C GLU A 537 -4.10 -8.01 25.08
N GLY A 538 -4.82 -8.61 24.11
CA GLY A 538 -6.26 -8.89 24.19
C GLY A 538 -7.16 -7.68 23.90
N MET A 539 -6.62 -6.53 23.52
CA MET A 539 -7.31 -5.27 23.24
C MET A 539 -7.20 -4.89 21.75
N PHE A 540 -8.26 -4.33 21.16
CA PHE A 540 -8.18 -3.79 19.78
C PHE A 540 -7.70 -2.34 19.79
N ILE A 541 -6.71 -2.03 18.95
CA ILE A 541 -6.02 -0.71 18.92
C ILE A 541 -5.93 -0.18 17.46
N HIS A 542 -6.07 1.14 17.22
CA HIS A 542 -6.45 1.78 15.93
C HIS A 542 -5.54 2.95 15.44
N ASN A 543 -5.46 3.15 14.10
CA ASN A 543 -4.64 4.17 13.40
C ASN A 543 -5.49 5.29 12.68
N THR A 544 -5.08 6.58 12.60
CA THR A 544 -5.86 7.72 11.97
C THR A 544 -5.02 9.02 11.75
N THR A 545 -5.44 9.91 10.85
CA THR A 545 -4.80 11.15 10.32
C THR A 545 -5.54 12.48 10.63
N MET A 546 -4.85 13.63 10.45
CA MET A 546 -5.20 15.02 10.85
C MET A 546 -6.44 15.71 10.21
N THR A 547 -6.78 15.51 8.94
CA THR A 547 -7.83 16.30 8.25
C THR A 547 -9.24 16.12 8.85
N ASP A 548 -9.51 14.94 9.41
CA ASP A 548 -10.79 14.59 10.02
C ASP A 548 -11.17 15.46 11.24
N ASN A 549 -10.19 16.03 11.94
CA ASN A 549 -10.41 16.85 13.13
C ASN A 549 -10.82 18.30 12.79
N LEU A 550 -10.47 18.80 11.60
CA LEU A 550 -10.91 20.12 11.13
C LEU A 550 -12.39 20.10 10.70
N ILE A 551 -12.86 19.01 10.09
CA ILE A 551 -14.26 18.84 9.62
C ILE A 551 -15.23 18.70 10.79
N ALA A 552 -14.81 17.96 11.82
CA ALA A 552 -15.54 17.77 13.07
C ALA A 552 -15.84 19.08 13.79
N ALA A 553 -14.83 19.93 13.86
CA ALA A 553 -14.85 21.13 14.66
C ALA A 553 -15.53 22.32 13.96
N ALA A 554 -15.74 22.23 12.63
CA ALA A 554 -16.56 23.17 11.86
C ALA A 554 -18.09 22.92 11.97
N GLY A 555 -18.53 21.91 12.74
CA GLY A 555 -19.94 21.69 13.09
C GLY A 555 -20.79 20.98 12.03
N LEU A 556 -20.17 20.44 10.97
CA LEU A 556 -20.86 19.62 9.95
C LEU A 556 -21.10 18.17 10.40
N ILE A 557 -20.32 17.68 11.37
CA ILE A 557 -20.38 16.33 11.95
C ILE A 557 -20.28 16.47 13.48
N SER A 558 -20.89 15.56 14.26
CA SER A 558 -20.71 15.59 15.72
C SER A 558 -19.27 15.29 16.12
N GLU A 559 -18.73 15.97 17.14
CA GLU A 559 -17.38 15.73 17.71
C GLU A 559 -17.10 14.25 18.04
N GLU A 560 -18.14 13.43 18.25
CA GLU A 560 -18.04 11.98 18.50
C GLU A 560 -17.85 11.09 17.26
N LEU A 561 -18.14 11.59 16.06
CA LEU A 561 -18.03 10.86 14.77
C LEU A 561 -16.78 11.27 13.97
N ALA A 562 -16.18 12.39 14.37
CA ALA A 562 -14.89 12.90 13.94
C ALA A 562 -13.76 11.86 14.07
N GLY A 563 -13.02 11.61 12.98
CA GLY A 563 -11.85 10.73 13.02
C GLY A 563 -12.14 9.23 13.12
N LYS A 564 -13.40 8.77 12.98
CA LYS A 564 -13.76 7.34 12.90
C LYS A 564 -14.07 6.84 11.48
N GLN A 565 -14.47 7.73 10.58
CA GLN A 565 -14.97 7.39 9.24
C GLN A 565 -14.03 7.76 8.09
N GLN A 566 -12.84 8.34 8.34
CA GLN A 566 -11.88 8.75 7.29
C GLN A 566 -12.60 9.47 6.15
N PHE A 567 -13.19 10.63 6.44
CA PHE A 567 -14.20 11.24 5.55
C PHE A 567 -13.61 11.82 4.27
N MET A 568 -12.32 12.19 4.27
CA MET A 568 -11.61 12.72 3.11
C MET A 568 -10.94 11.62 2.28
N ASP A 569 -10.38 10.61 2.96
CA ASP A 569 -9.84 9.41 2.33
C ASP A 569 -10.99 8.41 2.09
N TYR A 570 -11.97 8.76 1.25
CA TYR A 570 -13.16 7.93 1.03
C TYR A 570 -12.87 6.74 0.10
N TYR A 571 -11.75 6.74 -0.62
CA TYR A 571 -11.36 5.64 -1.48
C TYR A 571 -10.72 4.52 -0.65
N GLU A 572 -11.16 3.27 -0.86
CA GLU A 572 -10.73 2.11 -0.07
C GLU A 572 -9.20 1.93 -0.06
N LEU A 573 -8.54 2.25 -1.17
CA LEU A 573 -7.08 2.19 -1.31
C LEU A 573 -6.34 3.30 -0.55
N GLU A 574 -6.95 4.49 -0.40
CA GLU A 574 -6.41 5.60 0.41
C GLU A 574 -6.42 5.24 1.88
N GLN A 575 -7.53 4.64 2.34
CA GLN A 575 -7.66 4.10 3.69
C GLN A 575 -6.60 3.02 3.89
N GLU A 576 -6.57 2.00 3.03
CA GLU A 576 -5.61 0.88 3.11
C GLU A 576 -4.15 1.34 3.20
N ARG A 577 -3.74 2.30 2.36
CA ARG A 577 -2.34 2.73 2.24
C ARG A 577 -1.97 3.91 3.14
N GLY A 578 -2.94 4.59 3.77
CA GLY A 578 -2.70 5.76 4.61
C GLY A 578 -2.08 6.94 3.85
N ILE A 579 -2.36 7.02 2.55
CA ILE A 579 -1.95 8.11 1.66
C ILE A 579 -3.18 8.63 0.93
N THR A 580 -3.29 9.95 0.81
CA THR A 580 -4.29 10.57 -0.05
C THR A 580 -3.86 10.39 -1.49
N ILE A 581 -4.73 9.81 -2.32
CA ILE A 581 -4.50 9.46 -3.72
C ILE A 581 -5.26 10.43 -4.62
N ASN A 582 -6.51 10.74 -4.26
CA ASN A 582 -7.43 11.64 -4.92
C ASN A 582 -7.57 12.94 -4.12
N ALA A 583 -7.60 14.07 -4.82
CA ALA A 583 -7.97 15.33 -4.20
C ALA A 583 -9.44 15.32 -3.73
N ALA A 584 -9.69 15.69 -2.47
CA ALA A 584 -11.04 15.73 -1.89
C ALA A 584 -11.47 17.19 -1.62
N ASN A 585 -12.66 17.57 -2.10
CA ASN A 585 -13.19 18.93 -2.01
C ASN A 585 -14.27 19.04 -0.91
N ILE A 586 -14.14 20.00 0.00
CA ILE A 586 -15.14 20.32 1.03
C ILE A 586 -15.33 21.84 1.16
N SER A 587 -16.57 22.31 1.31
CA SER A 587 -16.85 23.68 1.75
C SER A 587 -17.29 23.72 3.21
N LEU A 588 -16.74 24.67 3.97
CA LEU A 588 -17.06 24.97 5.36
C LEU A 588 -17.60 26.39 5.50
N VAL A 589 -18.60 26.60 6.34
CA VAL A 589 -19.05 27.93 6.75
C VAL A 589 -18.51 28.22 8.14
N HIS A 590 -17.81 29.35 8.30
CA HIS A 590 -17.23 29.72 9.60
C HIS A 590 -17.46 31.21 9.90
N ASN A 591 -17.76 31.53 11.16
CA ASN A 591 -17.98 32.90 11.62
C ASN A 591 -16.75 33.37 12.40
N ILE A 592 -16.14 34.46 11.94
CA ILE A 592 -14.96 35.07 12.54
C ILE A 592 -15.30 36.51 12.90
N GLU A 593 -15.27 36.82 14.19
CA GLU A 593 -15.52 38.17 14.74
C GLU A 593 -16.84 38.81 14.25
N GLY A 594 -17.88 38.00 14.05
CA GLY A 594 -19.20 38.47 13.58
C GLY A 594 -19.35 38.54 12.05
N LYS A 595 -18.33 38.12 11.30
CA LYS A 595 -18.35 38.04 9.83
C LYS A 595 -18.27 36.59 9.38
N GLU A 596 -19.23 36.18 8.55
CA GLU A 596 -19.30 34.82 8.01
C GLU A 596 -18.41 34.67 6.76
N TYR A 597 -17.69 33.55 6.69
CA TYR A 597 -16.81 33.18 5.59
C TYR A 597 -17.19 31.81 5.03
N LEU A 598 -17.03 31.65 3.72
CA LEU A 598 -17.12 30.37 3.03
C LEU A 598 -15.70 29.90 2.71
N VAL A 599 -15.25 28.84 3.37
CA VAL A 599 -13.92 28.27 3.21
C VAL A 599 -14.02 26.98 2.41
N ASN A 600 -13.58 27.00 1.16
CA ASN A 600 -13.45 25.83 0.31
C ASN A 600 -12.06 25.22 0.54
N ILE A 601 -12.02 23.94 0.87
CA ILE A 601 -10.82 23.16 1.18
C ILE A 601 -10.66 22.08 0.12
N ILE A 602 -9.47 22.00 -0.47
CA ILE A 602 -9.05 20.85 -1.26
C ILE A 602 -7.94 20.14 -0.48
N ASP A 603 -8.19 18.91 -0.05
CA ASP A 603 -7.14 18.06 0.50
C ASP A 603 -6.36 17.45 -0.66
N THR A 604 -5.04 17.56 -0.63
CA THR A 604 -4.18 17.21 -1.78
C THR A 604 -3.26 16.05 -1.45
N PRO A 605 -3.00 15.15 -2.42
CA PRO A 605 -2.04 14.07 -2.23
C PRO A 605 -0.66 14.55 -1.76
N GLY A 606 -0.11 13.92 -0.73
CA GLY A 606 1.25 14.20 -0.25
C GLY A 606 2.35 13.47 -1.05
N HIS A 607 1.97 12.52 -1.92
CA HIS A 607 2.91 11.66 -2.64
C HIS A 607 3.23 12.21 -4.05
N VAL A 608 4.51 12.21 -4.41
CA VAL A 608 5.04 12.80 -5.65
C VAL A 608 4.49 12.18 -6.94
N ASP A 609 4.05 10.92 -6.91
CA ASP A 609 3.41 10.24 -8.05
C ASP A 609 2.04 10.81 -8.42
N PHE A 610 1.40 11.52 -7.49
CA PHE A 610 0.15 12.23 -7.72
C PHE A 610 0.38 13.73 -7.86
N GLY A 611 1.62 14.16 -8.18
CA GLY A 611 1.99 15.56 -8.30
C GLY A 611 1.15 16.35 -9.32
N GLY A 612 0.62 15.67 -10.34
CA GLY A 612 -0.34 16.29 -11.26
C GLY A 612 -1.67 16.66 -10.57
N GLU A 613 -2.17 15.84 -9.64
CA GLU A 613 -3.34 16.19 -8.83
C GLU A 613 -3.08 17.40 -7.93
N VAL A 614 -1.89 17.45 -7.32
CA VAL A 614 -1.46 18.57 -6.48
C VAL A 614 -1.48 19.87 -7.27
N ILE A 615 -0.93 19.87 -8.50
CA ILE A 615 -0.94 21.06 -9.37
C ILE A 615 -2.36 21.46 -9.75
N ARG A 616 -3.23 20.50 -10.11
CA ARG A 616 -4.65 20.76 -10.42
C ARG A 616 -5.38 21.41 -9.25
N ALA A 617 -5.16 20.89 -8.04
CA ALA A 617 -5.72 21.44 -6.82
C ALA A 617 -5.16 22.85 -6.53
N MET A 618 -3.84 23.05 -6.64
CA MET A 618 -3.20 24.37 -6.45
C MET A 618 -3.76 25.41 -7.44
N ARG A 619 -4.15 24.99 -8.65
CA ARG A 619 -4.80 25.90 -9.60
C ARG A 619 -6.21 26.31 -9.22
N ALA A 620 -6.96 25.49 -8.49
CA ALA A 620 -8.32 25.82 -8.06
C ALA A 620 -8.36 26.70 -6.79
N VAL A 621 -7.29 26.71 -6.00
CA VAL A 621 -7.22 27.37 -4.68
C VAL A 621 -6.40 28.66 -4.73
N ASP A 622 -6.64 29.57 -3.79
CA ASP A 622 -6.04 30.91 -3.73
C ASP A 622 -4.99 31.02 -2.61
N GLY A 623 -5.06 30.15 -1.60
CA GLY A 623 -4.03 29.96 -0.58
C GLY A 623 -3.75 28.49 -0.28
N VAL A 624 -2.68 28.22 0.47
CA VAL A 624 -2.32 26.86 0.88
C VAL A 624 -1.93 26.83 2.36
N ILE A 625 -2.41 25.83 3.09
CA ILE A 625 -1.92 25.51 4.43
C ILE A 625 -0.81 24.48 4.28
N VAL A 626 0.41 24.90 4.55
CA VAL A 626 1.58 24.04 4.63
C VAL A 626 1.62 23.43 6.02
N VAL A 627 1.38 22.14 6.12
CA VAL A 627 1.42 21.40 7.39
C VAL A 627 2.80 20.76 7.54
N ILE A 628 3.50 21.11 8.61
CA ILE A 628 4.82 20.56 8.94
C ILE A 628 4.78 19.92 10.32
N ASP A 629 5.28 18.69 10.44
CA ASP A 629 5.50 18.03 11.73
C ASP A 629 6.61 18.77 12.50
N ALA A 630 6.32 19.19 13.72
CA ALA A 630 7.28 19.87 14.59
C ALA A 630 8.51 18.99 14.93
N VAL A 631 8.36 17.66 14.89
CA VAL A 631 9.43 16.69 15.15
C VAL A 631 10.34 16.53 13.94
N GLU A 632 9.76 16.23 12.76
CA GLU A 632 10.49 15.92 11.53
C GLU A 632 11.00 17.19 10.82
N GLY A 633 10.26 18.29 10.91
CA GLY A 633 10.58 19.54 10.21
C GLY A 633 10.28 19.46 8.71
N VAL A 634 10.97 20.30 7.91
CA VAL A 634 10.74 20.38 6.47
C VAL A 634 11.38 19.19 5.76
N MET A 635 10.55 18.36 5.11
CA MET A 635 10.98 17.17 4.33
C MET A 635 11.07 17.47 2.82
N PRO A 636 11.79 16.66 2.02
CA PRO A 636 11.91 16.86 0.57
C PRO A 636 10.56 16.93 -0.16
N GLN A 637 9.59 16.10 0.22
CA GLN A 637 8.24 16.12 -0.34
C GLN A 637 7.52 17.43 0.00
N THR A 638 7.64 17.91 1.25
CA THR A 638 7.12 19.21 1.68
C THR A 638 7.73 20.35 0.86
N GLU A 639 9.03 20.29 0.60
CA GLU A 639 9.71 21.27 -0.26
C GLU A 639 9.13 21.28 -1.69
N THR A 640 8.96 20.10 -2.29
CA THR A 640 8.41 19.95 -3.65
C THR A 640 7.02 20.56 -3.76
N VAL A 641 6.13 20.29 -2.80
CA VAL A 641 4.76 20.81 -2.86
C VAL A 641 4.71 22.31 -2.56
N ILE A 642 5.51 22.82 -1.62
CA ILE A 642 5.64 24.28 -1.39
C ILE A 642 6.08 24.97 -2.69
N ARG A 643 7.05 24.38 -3.41
CA ARG A 643 7.53 24.91 -4.69
C ARG A 643 6.41 24.91 -5.75
N GLN A 644 5.62 23.85 -5.83
CA GLN A 644 4.49 23.76 -6.75
C GLN A 644 3.41 24.82 -6.45
N ALA A 645 3.04 24.98 -5.17
CA ALA A 645 2.07 25.98 -4.75
C ALA A 645 2.54 27.41 -5.11
N LEU A 646 3.81 27.74 -4.82
CA LEU A 646 4.38 29.06 -5.12
C LEU A 646 4.49 29.33 -6.62
N ARG A 647 4.80 28.31 -7.43
CA ARG A 647 4.83 28.40 -8.91
C ARG A 647 3.47 28.77 -9.51
N GLU A 648 2.38 28.31 -8.89
CA GLU A 648 1.00 28.65 -9.26
C GLU A 648 0.53 29.97 -8.63
N ASN A 649 1.44 30.74 -8.02
CA ASN A 649 1.14 31.96 -7.27
C ASN A 649 0.11 31.73 -6.15
N VAL A 650 0.17 30.59 -5.44
CA VAL A 650 -0.69 30.32 -4.29
C VAL A 650 0.00 30.78 -3.01
N LYS A 651 -0.69 31.61 -2.22
CA LYS A 651 -0.11 32.21 -1.01
C LYS A 651 -0.05 31.21 0.15
N PRO A 652 1.12 30.94 0.76
CA PRO A 652 1.24 29.97 1.84
C PRO A 652 0.89 30.54 3.22
N CYS A 653 0.33 29.70 4.06
CA CYS A 653 0.24 29.84 5.52
C CYS A 653 0.86 28.60 6.16
N LEU A 654 1.47 28.74 7.33
CA LEU A 654 2.20 27.63 7.95
C LEU A 654 1.47 27.12 9.19
N PHE A 655 1.21 25.82 9.23
CA PHE A 655 0.78 25.12 10.42
C PHE A 655 1.84 24.13 10.88
N ILE A 656 2.48 24.42 12.02
CA ILE A 656 3.41 23.51 12.67
C ILE A 656 2.58 22.59 13.59
N ASN A 657 2.41 21.36 13.13
CA ASN A 657 1.60 20.33 13.78
C ASN A 657 2.43 19.45 14.71
N LYS A 658 1.77 18.67 15.56
CA LYS A 658 2.38 17.74 16.53
C LYS A 658 3.33 18.41 17.53
N VAL A 659 3.03 19.65 17.90
CA VAL A 659 3.81 20.41 18.91
C VAL A 659 3.81 19.73 20.27
N ASP A 660 2.71 19.09 20.61
CA ASP A 660 2.56 18.23 21.78
C ASP A 660 3.66 17.16 21.87
N ARG A 661 4.07 16.53 20.76
CA ARG A 661 5.13 15.52 20.74
C ARG A 661 6.50 16.08 21.11
N LEU A 662 6.80 17.34 20.77
CA LEU A 662 8.04 18.00 21.20
C LEU A 662 8.15 18.03 22.73
N VAL A 663 7.05 18.39 23.41
CA VAL A 663 7.01 18.54 24.87
C VAL A 663 6.84 17.17 25.56
N ASN A 664 5.96 16.33 25.03
CA ASN A 664 5.57 15.07 25.66
C ASN A 664 6.55 13.93 25.38
N GLU A 665 7.07 13.80 24.16
CA GLU A 665 7.92 12.68 23.75
C GLU A 665 9.41 13.03 23.80
N LEU A 666 9.79 14.14 23.16
CA LEU A 666 11.20 14.56 23.08
C LEU A 666 11.67 15.31 24.33
N GLN A 667 10.77 15.65 25.24
CA GLN A 667 11.05 16.34 26.51
C GLN A 667 11.95 17.57 26.36
N VAL A 668 11.81 18.28 25.24
CA VAL A 668 12.62 19.48 24.97
C VAL A 668 12.27 20.59 25.95
N THR A 669 13.21 21.49 26.24
CA THR A 669 12.90 22.68 27.05
C THR A 669 12.05 23.68 26.26
N GLU A 670 11.50 24.69 26.94
CA GLU A 670 10.76 25.77 26.29
C GLU A 670 11.61 26.47 25.22
N GLU A 671 12.89 26.74 25.54
CA GLU A 671 13.85 27.36 24.64
C GLU A 671 14.11 26.48 23.41
N GLN A 672 14.33 25.19 23.62
CA GLN A 672 14.57 24.24 22.52
C GLN A 672 13.34 24.06 21.62
N MET A 673 12.13 24.13 22.19
CA MET A 673 10.88 24.11 21.42
C MET A 673 10.79 25.35 20.51
N GLN A 674 11.08 26.53 21.06
CA GLN A 674 11.09 27.78 20.30
C GLN A 674 12.19 27.78 19.21
N GLU A 675 13.39 27.28 19.52
CA GLU A 675 14.47 27.14 18.54
C GLU A 675 14.06 26.26 17.35
N ARG A 676 13.37 25.14 17.60
CA ARG A 676 12.84 24.27 16.54
C ARG A 676 11.80 24.99 15.67
N PHE A 677 10.88 25.74 16.29
CA PHE A 677 9.91 26.55 15.55
C PHE A 677 10.59 27.57 14.65
N VAL A 678 11.55 28.33 15.20
CA VAL A 678 12.32 29.32 14.44
C VAL A 678 13.05 28.66 13.28
N LYS A 679 13.66 27.49 13.50
CA LYS A 679 14.34 26.72 12.43
C LYS A 679 13.38 26.34 11.31
N THR A 680 12.22 25.76 11.64
CA THR A 680 11.21 25.35 10.66
C THR A 680 10.69 26.55 9.86
N ILE A 681 10.33 27.64 10.54
CA ILE A 681 9.85 28.88 9.91
C ILE A 681 10.91 29.47 8.99
N THR A 682 12.17 29.46 9.43
CA THR A 682 13.30 29.95 8.61
C THR A 682 13.48 29.12 7.36
N GLN A 683 13.36 27.79 7.45
CA GLN A 683 13.44 26.90 6.29
C GLN A 683 12.29 27.16 5.30
N VAL A 684 11.05 27.27 5.79
CA VAL A 684 9.90 27.61 4.94
C VAL A 684 10.06 28.98 4.29
N ASN A 685 10.48 30.00 5.04
CA ASN A 685 10.70 31.34 4.50
C ASN A 685 11.83 31.37 3.47
N LYS A 686 12.90 30.59 3.64
CA LYS A 686 13.93 30.44 2.60
C LYS A 686 13.32 29.89 1.31
N LEU A 687 12.43 28.90 1.40
CA LEU A 687 11.72 28.38 0.23
C LEU A 687 10.78 29.42 -0.39
N VAL A 688 10.08 30.21 0.42
CA VAL A 688 9.22 31.30 -0.07
C VAL A 688 10.04 32.38 -0.77
N GLN A 689 11.12 32.88 -0.15
CA GLN A 689 12.01 33.88 -0.75
C GLN A 689 12.57 33.40 -2.10
N LYS A 690 12.89 32.12 -2.17
CA LYS A 690 13.50 31.51 -3.35
C LYS A 690 12.53 31.23 -4.49
N ASN A 691 11.29 30.85 -4.19
CA ASN A 691 10.36 30.32 -5.20
C ASN A 691 9.10 31.19 -5.42
N ALA A 692 8.84 32.19 -4.57
CA ALA A 692 7.74 33.12 -4.78
C ALA A 692 8.07 34.13 -5.90
N PRO A 693 7.06 34.68 -6.60
CA PRO A 693 7.26 35.75 -7.57
C PRO A 693 7.98 36.95 -6.95
N GLU A 694 8.85 37.63 -7.72
CA GLU A 694 9.70 38.73 -7.23
C GLU A 694 8.91 39.77 -6.40
N GLN A 695 7.73 40.16 -6.89
CA GLN A 695 6.84 41.12 -6.22
C GLN A 695 6.25 40.67 -4.87
N PHE A 696 6.35 39.38 -4.54
CA PHE A 696 5.78 38.74 -3.34
C PHE A 696 6.80 38.07 -2.42
N GLN A 697 8.08 37.95 -2.81
CA GLN A 697 9.12 37.26 -2.03
C GLN A 697 9.21 37.73 -0.58
N GLU A 698 9.09 39.04 -0.32
CA GLU A 698 9.10 39.59 1.05
C GLU A 698 7.71 39.62 1.71
N LYS A 699 6.65 39.75 0.91
CA LYS A 699 5.26 39.92 1.39
C LYS A 699 4.62 38.61 1.81
N TRP A 700 5.06 37.48 1.25
CA TRP A 700 4.51 36.16 1.54
C TRP A 700 5.29 35.37 2.59
N LEU A 701 6.31 35.99 3.19
CA LEU A 701 7.01 35.39 4.33
C LEU A 701 6.02 35.13 5.45
N VAL A 702 6.04 33.89 5.95
CA VAL A 702 5.25 33.51 7.12
C VAL A 702 5.96 34.02 8.38
N LYS A 703 5.24 34.78 9.18
CA LYS A 703 5.71 35.45 10.39
C LYS A 703 4.84 35.04 11.57
N VAL A 704 5.47 34.86 12.72
CA VAL A 704 4.72 34.57 13.95
C VAL A 704 3.90 35.80 14.36
N GLN A 705 4.49 36.99 14.22
CA GLN A 705 3.95 38.25 14.73
C GLN A 705 2.64 38.69 14.07
N ASP A 706 2.41 38.29 12.81
CA ASP A 706 1.19 38.64 12.08
C ASP A 706 0.13 37.54 12.11
N SER A 707 0.41 36.40 12.74
CA SER A 707 -0.43 35.19 12.83
C SER A 707 -0.52 34.34 11.56
N SER A 708 0.39 34.51 10.60
CA SER A 708 0.48 33.60 9.42
C SER A 708 1.14 32.25 9.72
N VAL A 709 1.67 32.09 10.94
CA VAL A 709 2.15 30.82 11.49
C VAL A 709 1.25 30.41 12.66
N THR A 710 0.70 29.22 12.58
CA THR A 710 -0.08 28.59 13.65
C THR A 710 0.66 27.35 14.16
N PHE A 711 0.66 27.16 15.47
CA PHE A 711 1.31 26.05 16.17
C PHE A 711 0.26 25.23 16.88
N GLY A 712 0.30 23.91 16.77
CA GLY A 712 -0.72 23.12 17.44
C GLY A 712 -0.50 21.64 17.41
N SER A 713 -1.53 20.97 17.91
CA SER A 713 -1.71 19.55 17.74
C SER A 713 -3.10 19.35 17.16
N ALA A 714 -3.13 19.01 15.87
CA ALA A 714 -4.37 18.65 15.21
C ALA A 714 -5.05 17.46 15.89
N TYR A 715 -4.23 16.55 16.41
CA TYR A 715 -4.67 15.39 17.19
C TYR A 715 -5.37 15.82 18.49
N ASN A 716 -4.74 16.68 19.27
CA ASN A 716 -5.28 17.20 20.53
C ASN A 716 -6.30 18.35 20.36
N ASN A 717 -6.73 18.66 19.13
CA ASN A 717 -7.73 19.68 18.79
C ASN A 717 -7.44 21.10 19.32
N TRP A 718 -6.18 21.45 19.52
CA TRP A 718 -5.77 22.81 19.90
C TRP A 718 -4.76 23.39 18.92
N ALA A 719 -4.84 24.70 18.72
CA ALA A 719 -3.81 25.45 18.02
C ALA A 719 -3.75 26.90 18.52
N LEU A 720 -2.58 27.52 18.38
CA LEU A 720 -2.30 28.89 18.75
C LEU A 720 -1.51 29.62 17.67
N ASN A 721 -1.87 30.88 17.52
CA ASN A 721 -1.15 31.94 16.82
C ASN A 721 -1.20 33.22 17.69
N VAL A 722 -0.50 34.28 17.30
CA VAL A 722 -0.38 35.49 18.14
C VAL A 722 -1.72 36.15 18.46
N ASP A 723 -2.70 36.11 17.55
CA ASP A 723 -4.02 36.67 17.80
C ASP A 723 -4.82 35.85 18.81
N SER A 724 -4.85 34.52 18.66
CA SER A 724 -5.47 33.62 19.64
C SER A 724 -4.78 33.70 21.02
N MET A 725 -3.46 33.91 21.05
CA MET A 725 -2.70 34.11 22.30
C MET A 725 -3.15 35.39 23.03
N LYS A 726 -3.34 36.50 22.30
CA LYS A 726 -3.84 37.76 22.88
C LYS A 726 -5.29 37.65 23.31
N LYS A 727 -6.16 37.08 22.46
CA LYS A 727 -7.60 36.92 22.68
C LYS A 727 -7.88 36.04 23.90
N ASN A 728 -7.14 34.95 24.03
CA ASN A 728 -7.35 33.95 25.08
C ASN A 728 -6.42 34.14 26.29
N ASN A 729 -5.53 35.13 26.27
CA ASN A 729 -4.50 35.42 27.27
C ASN A 729 -3.63 34.19 27.60
N ILE A 730 -3.02 33.60 26.57
CA ILE A 730 -2.18 32.38 26.65
C ILE A 730 -0.81 32.65 26.02
N SER A 731 0.27 32.23 26.68
CA SER A 731 1.64 32.29 26.18
C SER A 731 2.17 30.93 25.71
N PHE A 732 3.29 30.89 24.96
CA PHE A 732 3.97 29.62 24.62
C PHE A 732 4.46 28.87 25.86
N LYS A 733 4.81 29.60 26.93
CA LYS A 733 5.12 29.03 28.24
C LYS A 733 3.92 28.32 28.84
N ASP A 734 2.74 28.92 28.73
CA ASP A 734 1.50 28.29 29.17
C ASP A 734 1.21 27.04 28.33
N VAL A 735 1.38 27.10 27.01
CA VAL A 735 1.24 25.92 26.12
C VAL A 735 2.19 24.80 26.54
N TYR A 736 3.47 25.13 26.77
CA TYR A 736 4.45 24.18 27.26
C TYR A 736 4.01 23.56 28.60
N ASN A 737 3.53 24.37 29.54
CA ASN A 737 3.02 23.89 30.83
C ASN A 737 1.74 23.04 30.65
N TYR A 738 0.80 23.44 29.80
CA TYR A 738 -0.41 22.69 29.48
C TYR A 738 -0.09 21.32 28.86
N CYS A 739 0.90 21.27 27.96
CA CYS A 739 1.40 20.03 27.39
C CYS A 739 2.09 19.17 28.46
N LYS A 740 3.02 19.75 29.23
CA LYS A 740 3.79 19.07 30.29
C LYS A 740 2.91 18.54 31.42
N GLU A 741 1.90 19.31 31.83
CA GLU A 741 0.91 18.94 32.86
C GLU A 741 -0.25 18.07 32.30
N LYS A 742 -0.22 17.73 31.00
CA LYS A 742 -1.27 16.95 30.29
C LYS A 742 -2.68 17.56 30.37
N LYS A 743 -2.78 18.88 30.44
CA LYS A 743 -4.04 19.64 30.45
C LYS A 743 -4.44 20.15 29.05
N GLN A 744 -4.04 19.43 27.99
CA GLN A 744 -4.27 19.84 26.59
C GLN A 744 -5.76 19.92 26.20
N LYS A 745 -6.67 19.22 26.90
CA LYS A 745 -8.11 19.39 26.70
C LYS A 745 -8.63 20.76 27.13
N GLU A 746 -8.09 21.29 28.23
CA GLU A 746 -8.41 22.67 28.66
C GLU A 746 -7.83 23.66 27.67
N LEU A 747 -6.63 23.38 27.14
CA LEU A 747 -6.02 24.17 26.08
C LEU A 747 -6.85 24.17 24.80
N ALA A 748 -7.41 23.02 24.39
CA ALA A 748 -8.30 22.90 23.24
C ALA A 748 -9.62 23.67 23.43
N GLN A 749 -10.15 23.72 24.66
CA GLN A 749 -11.33 24.55 24.94
C GLN A 749 -11.02 26.05 24.90
N LYS A 750 -9.84 26.44 25.37
CA LYS A 750 -9.43 27.86 25.36
C LYS A 750 -8.99 28.33 23.99
N SER A 751 -8.29 27.49 23.22
CA SER A 751 -7.77 27.80 21.89
C SER A 751 -7.99 26.61 20.93
N PRO A 752 -9.24 26.44 20.43
CA PRO A 752 -9.59 25.34 19.55
C PRO A 752 -8.82 25.38 18.22
N LEU A 753 -8.43 24.19 17.72
CA LEU A 753 -7.71 24.02 16.46
C LEU A 753 -8.38 24.76 15.29
N HIS A 754 -9.65 24.45 15.05
CA HIS A 754 -10.40 25.00 13.92
C HIS A 754 -10.49 26.52 13.97
N THR A 755 -10.67 27.11 15.16
CA THR A 755 -10.75 28.56 15.32
C THR A 755 -9.42 29.19 14.93
N ALA A 756 -8.30 28.76 15.51
CA ALA A 756 -7.00 29.35 15.23
C ALA A 756 -6.58 29.15 13.76
N VAL A 757 -6.82 27.97 13.18
CA VAL A 757 -6.48 27.67 11.78
C VAL A 757 -7.39 28.42 10.80
N LEU A 758 -8.70 28.45 11.00
CA LEU A 758 -9.62 29.16 10.11
C LEU A 758 -9.51 30.68 10.24
N GLU A 759 -9.21 31.21 11.44
CA GLU A 759 -8.88 32.63 11.64
C GLU A 759 -7.60 33.00 10.88
N MET A 760 -6.54 32.18 10.94
CA MET A 760 -5.33 32.35 10.13
C MET A 760 -5.67 32.35 8.63
N VAL A 761 -6.48 31.40 8.17
CA VAL A 761 -6.90 31.32 6.76
C VAL A 761 -7.67 32.56 6.35
N ALA A 762 -8.68 32.99 7.10
CA ALA A 762 -9.48 34.15 6.72
C ALA A 762 -8.66 35.44 6.66
N LYS A 763 -7.68 35.59 7.56
CA LYS A 763 -6.79 36.75 7.65
C LYS A 763 -5.71 36.77 6.56
N HIS A 764 -5.11 35.62 6.25
CA HIS A 764 -3.91 35.56 5.40
C HIS A 764 -4.15 34.98 4.01
N SER A 765 -5.10 34.06 3.83
CA SER A 765 -5.49 33.58 2.50
C SER A 765 -6.28 34.67 1.78
N PRO A 766 -5.97 34.96 0.50
CA PRO A 766 -6.61 36.03 -0.24
C PRO A 766 -8.04 35.65 -0.67
N SER A 767 -8.89 36.65 -0.86
CA SER A 767 -10.19 36.44 -1.51
C SER A 767 -10.00 36.18 -3.02
N PRO A 768 -10.95 35.53 -3.70
CA PRO A 768 -10.97 35.45 -5.16
C PRO A 768 -10.74 36.78 -5.88
N VAL A 769 -11.31 37.88 -5.34
CA VAL A 769 -11.21 39.22 -5.93
C VAL A 769 -9.79 39.77 -5.86
N GLU A 770 -9.06 39.45 -4.79
CA GLU A 770 -7.65 39.80 -4.64
C GLU A 770 -6.76 38.86 -5.46
N ALA A 771 -6.96 37.55 -5.32
CA ALA A 771 -6.11 36.53 -5.90
C ALA A 771 -6.11 36.55 -7.42
N GLN A 772 -7.31 36.64 -8.03
CA GLN A 772 -7.46 36.54 -9.48
C GLN A 772 -6.65 37.60 -10.25
N LYS A 773 -6.41 38.78 -9.66
CA LYS A 773 -5.61 39.86 -10.26
C LYS A 773 -4.19 39.45 -10.62
N TYR A 774 -3.56 38.60 -9.82
CA TYR A 774 -2.19 38.12 -10.07
C TYR A 774 -2.13 36.63 -10.48
N ARG A 775 -3.23 35.88 -10.31
CA ARG A 775 -3.36 34.49 -10.75
C ARG A 775 -3.66 34.39 -12.24
N ILE A 776 -4.64 35.13 -12.75
CA ILE A 776 -5.08 35.04 -14.16
C ILE A 776 -3.95 35.29 -15.15
N PRO A 777 -3.10 36.33 -14.99
CA PRO A 777 -1.98 36.56 -15.91
C PRO A 777 -0.96 35.41 -15.94
N LYS A 778 -0.94 34.56 -14.91
CA LYS A 778 -0.04 33.42 -14.80
C LYS A 778 -0.64 32.12 -15.34
N ILE A 779 -1.95 31.91 -15.19
CA ILE A 779 -2.61 30.63 -15.49
C ILE A 779 -3.41 30.65 -16.79
N TRP A 780 -3.57 31.81 -17.42
CA TRP A 780 -4.33 31.99 -18.65
C TRP A 780 -3.50 32.73 -19.70
N SER A 781 -3.46 32.17 -20.92
CA SER A 781 -2.64 32.67 -22.04
C SER A 781 -3.36 33.69 -22.94
N GLY A 782 -4.57 34.10 -22.56
CA GLY A 782 -5.34 35.13 -23.26
C GLY A 782 -4.86 36.54 -22.96
N GLU A 783 -5.39 37.50 -23.72
CA GLU A 783 -5.08 38.91 -23.50
C GLU A 783 -5.83 39.41 -22.26
N THR A 784 -5.10 39.87 -21.24
CA THR A 784 -5.71 40.35 -19.98
C THR A 784 -6.61 41.56 -20.17
N GLU A 785 -6.40 42.34 -21.23
CA GLU A 785 -7.20 43.51 -21.59
C GLU A 785 -8.51 43.19 -22.34
N SER A 786 -8.70 41.93 -22.75
CA SER A 786 -9.95 41.49 -23.38
C SER A 786 -11.14 41.59 -22.42
N GLU A 787 -12.37 41.59 -22.97
CA GLU A 787 -13.61 41.55 -22.17
C GLU A 787 -13.58 40.39 -21.17
N GLU A 788 -13.13 39.21 -21.63
CA GLU A 788 -13.03 37.99 -20.84
C GLU A 788 -11.90 38.06 -19.81
N GLY A 789 -10.74 38.61 -20.20
CA GLY A 789 -9.60 38.83 -19.32
C GLY A 789 -9.96 39.76 -18.15
N GLN A 790 -10.57 40.90 -18.43
CA GLN A 790 -11.03 41.84 -17.40
C GLN A 790 -12.15 41.26 -16.53
N SER A 791 -13.04 40.48 -17.12
CA SER A 791 -14.10 39.76 -16.41
C SER A 791 -13.55 38.75 -15.41
N MET A 792 -12.49 38.02 -15.79
CA MET A 792 -11.76 37.11 -14.89
C MET A 792 -10.93 37.85 -13.85
N LEU A 793 -10.22 38.93 -14.20
CA LEU A 793 -9.43 39.71 -13.23
C LEU A 793 -10.31 40.31 -12.11
N ASN A 794 -11.52 40.74 -12.45
CA ASN A 794 -12.46 41.36 -11.52
C ASN A 794 -13.39 40.35 -10.82
N CYS A 795 -13.23 39.05 -11.10
CA CYS A 795 -14.09 37.98 -10.60
C CYS A 795 -15.58 38.28 -10.87
N ASP A 796 -15.91 38.82 -12.05
CA ASP A 796 -17.24 39.39 -12.34
C ASP A 796 -18.29 38.29 -12.55
N PRO A 797 -19.35 38.18 -11.71
CA PRO A 797 -20.41 37.20 -11.89
C PRO A 797 -21.31 37.46 -13.12
N LYS A 798 -21.28 38.67 -13.68
CA LYS A 798 -22.12 39.06 -14.83
C LYS A 798 -21.43 38.92 -16.18
N GLY A 799 -20.11 38.73 -16.19
CA GLY A 799 -19.38 38.61 -17.44
C GLY A 799 -19.38 37.18 -17.98
N VAL A 800 -18.43 36.89 -18.87
CA VAL A 800 -18.36 35.62 -19.59
C VAL A 800 -18.08 34.49 -18.59
N VAL A 801 -18.85 33.40 -18.68
CA VAL A 801 -18.56 32.18 -17.90
C VAL A 801 -17.17 31.70 -18.28
N ALA A 802 -16.27 31.62 -17.31
CA ALA A 802 -14.94 31.06 -17.49
C ALA A 802 -14.63 30.17 -16.29
N MET A 803 -14.72 28.86 -16.48
CA MET A 803 -14.52 27.86 -15.44
C MET A 803 -13.39 26.92 -15.81
N MET A 804 -12.49 26.70 -14.86
CA MET A 804 -11.41 25.74 -14.98
C MET A 804 -11.74 24.45 -14.27
N ILE A 805 -11.83 23.34 -15.00
CA ILE A 805 -12.09 22.03 -14.41
C ILE A 805 -10.81 21.49 -13.79
N ASN A 806 -10.84 21.11 -12.50
CA ASN A 806 -9.70 20.54 -11.79
C ASN A 806 -9.87 19.05 -11.48
N ASP A 807 -11.11 18.56 -11.47
CA ASP A 807 -11.44 17.17 -11.16
C ASP A 807 -12.66 16.73 -11.97
N VAL A 808 -12.65 15.46 -12.41
CA VAL A 808 -13.77 14.83 -13.11
C VAL A 808 -13.99 13.46 -12.52
N SER A 809 -15.24 13.17 -12.17
CA SER A 809 -15.68 11.84 -11.74
C SER A 809 -16.91 11.42 -12.55
N VAL A 810 -17.08 10.12 -12.77
CA VAL A 810 -18.26 9.58 -13.46
C VAL A 810 -19.23 8.99 -12.46
N ASP A 811 -20.41 9.59 -12.35
CA ASP A 811 -21.49 9.08 -11.50
C ASP A 811 -22.42 8.14 -12.31
N PRO A 812 -22.70 6.91 -11.83
CA PRO A 812 -23.56 5.97 -12.54
C PRO A 812 -24.98 6.45 -12.82
N HIS A 813 -25.50 7.39 -12.02
CA HIS A 813 -26.86 7.91 -12.13
C HIS A 813 -26.91 9.32 -12.74
N ALA A 814 -25.94 10.17 -12.38
CA ALA A 814 -25.90 11.58 -12.79
C ALA A 814 -25.02 11.86 -14.03
N GLY A 815 -24.22 10.88 -14.48
CA GLY A 815 -23.28 11.04 -15.57
C GLY A 815 -21.98 11.74 -15.14
N ASP A 816 -21.31 12.39 -16.07
CA ASP A 816 -20.05 13.10 -15.77
C ASP A 816 -20.30 14.26 -14.80
N VAL A 817 -19.51 14.29 -13.73
CA VAL A 817 -19.47 15.35 -12.74
C VAL A 817 -18.09 15.99 -12.81
N ALA A 818 -18.05 17.23 -13.29
CA ALA A 818 -16.82 18.01 -13.38
C ALA A 818 -16.82 19.05 -12.27
N THR A 819 -15.82 18.99 -11.39
CA THR A 819 -15.57 20.00 -10.37
C THR A 819 -14.49 20.96 -10.87
N GLY A 820 -14.66 22.24 -10.56
CA GLY A 820 -13.76 23.27 -11.05
C GLY A 820 -13.93 24.60 -10.35
N ARG A 821 -13.02 25.52 -10.65
CA ARG A 821 -13.06 26.91 -10.18
C ARG A 821 -13.69 27.80 -11.25
N LEU A 822 -14.79 28.45 -10.92
CA LEU A 822 -15.41 29.48 -11.74
C LEU A 822 -14.69 30.81 -11.52
N TYR A 823 -13.92 31.27 -12.50
CA TYR A 823 -13.17 32.53 -12.46
C TYR A 823 -14.02 33.74 -12.84
N SER A 824 -15.01 33.54 -13.71
CA SER A 824 -15.91 34.60 -14.17
C SER A 824 -17.27 34.06 -14.60
N GLY A 825 -18.28 34.93 -14.60
CA GLY A 825 -19.67 34.63 -14.96
C GLY A 825 -20.46 33.90 -13.87
N THR A 826 -21.67 33.45 -14.24
CA THR A 826 -22.57 32.68 -13.37
C THR A 826 -23.10 31.47 -14.14
N VAL A 827 -22.96 30.29 -13.56
CA VAL A 827 -23.41 29.03 -14.15
C VAL A 827 -24.73 28.61 -13.55
N LYS A 828 -25.70 28.24 -14.40
CA LYS A 828 -27.04 27.76 -13.99
C LYS A 828 -27.41 26.49 -14.71
N LYS A 829 -28.42 25.80 -14.17
CA LYS A 829 -29.07 24.69 -14.86
C LYS A 829 -29.63 25.13 -16.22
N GLY A 830 -29.37 24.33 -17.25
CA GLY A 830 -29.86 24.52 -18.62
C GLY A 830 -29.01 25.46 -19.49
N VAL A 831 -27.91 26.00 -18.97
CA VAL A 831 -27.00 26.87 -19.74
C VAL A 831 -26.15 26.01 -20.69
N SER A 832 -26.05 26.46 -21.94
CA SER A 832 -25.13 25.89 -22.92
C SER A 832 -23.76 26.56 -22.83
N VAL A 833 -22.71 25.74 -22.81
CA VAL A 833 -21.31 26.16 -22.67
C VAL A 833 -20.43 25.43 -23.68
N TYR A 834 -19.34 26.07 -24.06
CA TYR A 834 -18.27 25.51 -24.86
C TYR A 834 -17.22 24.85 -23.96
N LEU A 835 -16.88 23.61 -24.29
CA LEU A 835 -15.66 22.94 -23.88
C LEU A 835 -14.58 23.35 -24.88
N ILE A 836 -13.67 24.24 -24.46
CA ILE A 836 -12.73 24.89 -25.39
C ILE A 836 -11.72 23.89 -25.94
N GLY A 837 -11.08 23.10 -25.07
CA GLY A 837 -10.08 22.09 -25.45
C GLY A 837 -10.67 20.98 -26.32
N SER A 838 -11.84 20.50 -25.94
CA SER A 838 -12.57 19.48 -26.70
C SER A 838 -13.28 20.03 -27.95
N LYS A 839 -13.35 21.36 -28.13
CA LYS A 839 -14.08 22.06 -29.20
C LYS A 839 -15.52 21.57 -29.38
N LYS A 840 -16.22 21.40 -28.26
CA LYS A 840 -17.60 20.89 -28.20
C LYS A 840 -18.50 21.86 -27.45
N GLN A 841 -19.77 21.86 -27.79
CA GLN A 841 -20.79 22.59 -27.04
C GLN A 841 -21.67 21.60 -26.28
N VAL A 842 -21.83 21.84 -24.98
CA VAL A 842 -22.60 20.97 -24.07
C VAL A 842 -23.60 21.80 -23.27
N THR A 843 -24.60 21.14 -22.68
CA THR A 843 -25.60 21.79 -21.83
C THR A 843 -25.49 21.26 -20.41
N ILE A 844 -25.40 22.18 -19.45
CA ILE A 844 -25.28 21.85 -18.03
C ILE A 844 -26.64 21.42 -17.48
N GLN A 845 -26.72 20.22 -16.91
CA GLN A 845 -27.99 19.68 -16.40
C GLN A 845 -28.27 20.14 -14.97
N GLN A 846 -27.25 20.17 -14.13
CA GLN A 846 -27.32 20.61 -12.74
C GLN A 846 -26.01 21.24 -12.30
N VAL A 847 -26.09 22.03 -11.24
CA VAL A 847 -24.95 22.64 -10.57
C VAL A 847 -25.00 22.31 -9.08
N ALA A 848 -23.85 22.06 -8.47
CA ALA A 848 -23.76 21.63 -7.08
C ALA A 848 -22.50 22.19 -6.39
N ILE A 849 -22.55 22.29 -5.07
CA ILE A 849 -21.40 22.56 -4.21
C ILE A 849 -21.17 21.37 -3.27
N MET A 850 -19.94 21.22 -2.78
CA MET A 850 -19.59 20.19 -1.81
C MET A 850 -19.81 20.72 -0.39
N MET A 851 -20.78 20.19 0.35
CA MET A 851 -21.01 20.53 1.76
C MET A 851 -20.65 19.33 2.64
N GLY A 852 -19.47 19.36 3.26
CA GLY A 852 -18.89 18.13 3.81
C GLY A 852 -18.67 17.10 2.69
N PRO A 853 -18.97 15.81 2.91
CA PRO A 853 -18.82 14.77 1.89
C PRO A 853 -19.98 14.73 0.87
N GLU A 854 -21.03 15.52 1.06
CA GLU A 854 -22.23 15.45 0.22
C GLU A 854 -22.28 16.55 -0.84
N ARG A 855 -22.64 16.17 -2.08
CA ARG A 855 -22.99 17.12 -3.14
C ARG A 855 -24.39 17.69 -2.88
N VAL A 856 -24.47 19.01 -2.73
CA VAL A 856 -25.73 19.73 -2.57
C VAL A 856 -26.00 20.52 -3.83
N THR A 857 -27.12 20.23 -4.50
CA THR A 857 -27.54 20.96 -5.69
C THR A 857 -27.98 22.38 -5.34
N VAL A 858 -27.59 23.34 -6.19
CA VAL A 858 -27.93 24.76 -6.05
C VAL A 858 -28.55 25.26 -7.36
N GLU A 859 -29.13 26.46 -7.32
CA GLU A 859 -29.77 27.03 -8.53
C GLU A 859 -28.73 27.67 -9.48
N GLU A 860 -27.76 28.36 -8.90
CA GLU A 860 -26.70 29.07 -9.63
C GLU A 860 -25.40 29.10 -8.84
N ILE A 861 -24.27 29.16 -9.56
CA ILE A 861 -22.92 29.34 -8.99
C ILE A 861 -22.32 30.61 -9.60
N PRO A 862 -22.05 31.65 -8.81
CA PRO A 862 -21.36 32.85 -9.27
C PRO A 862 -19.83 32.70 -9.22
N ALA A 863 -19.13 33.57 -9.96
CA ALA A 863 -17.66 33.64 -10.00
C ALA A 863 -17.02 33.71 -8.60
N GLY A 864 -15.86 33.05 -8.46
CA GLY A 864 -15.06 32.98 -7.24
C GLY A 864 -15.22 31.67 -6.45
N ASN A 865 -16.16 30.80 -6.84
CA ASN A 865 -16.48 29.56 -6.15
C ASN A 865 -15.84 28.34 -6.82
N ILE A 866 -15.51 27.33 -6.01
CA ILE A 866 -15.24 25.96 -6.46
C ILE A 866 -16.56 25.20 -6.41
N ALA A 867 -16.93 24.56 -7.50
CA ALA A 867 -18.22 23.91 -7.61
C ALA A 867 -18.24 22.84 -8.71
N SER A 868 -19.28 22.00 -8.70
CA SER A 868 -19.46 20.91 -9.64
C SER A 868 -20.56 21.23 -10.67
N ILE A 869 -20.27 20.96 -11.93
CA ILE A 869 -21.24 20.94 -13.03
C ILE A 869 -21.53 19.49 -13.40
N ILE A 870 -22.80 19.16 -13.57
CA ILE A 870 -23.27 17.78 -13.77
C ILE A 870 -23.95 17.67 -15.14
N GLY A 871 -23.66 16.57 -15.83
CA GLY A 871 -24.27 16.23 -17.11
C GLY A 871 -23.53 16.79 -18.33
N CYS A 872 -22.32 17.32 -18.14
CA CYS A 872 -21.42 17.75 -19.20
C CYS A 872 -20.67 16.56 -19.79
N ARG A 873 -21.24 15.92 -20.81
CA ARG A 873 -20.58 14.79 -21.48
C ARG A 873 -19.25 15.21 -22.12
N ASP A 874 -18.27 14.31 -22.09
CA ASP A 874 -16.94 14.50 -22.70
C ASP A 874 -16.09 15.63 -22.08
N VAL A 875 -16.37 16.03 -20.84
CA VAL A 875 -15.50 16.95 -20.09
C VAL A 875 -14.29 16.19 -19.53
N TYR A 876 -13.09 16.73 -19.69
CA TYR A 876 -11.85 16.16 -19.16
C TYR A 876 -11.37 16.96 -17.96
N SER A 877 -10.64 16.31 -17.04
CA SER A 877 -9.95 17.07 -16.00
C SER A 877 -8.94 17.99 -16.67
N GLY A 878 -9.05 19.27 -16.37
CA GLY A 878 -8.31 20.33 -17.03
C GLY A 878 -8.96 21.04 -18.21
N GLU A 879 -10.20 20.69 -18.54
CA GLU A 879 -10.96 21.40 -19.55
C GLU A 879 -11.26 22.85 -19.14
N THR A 880 -11.29 23.75 -20.14
CA THR A 880 -11.79 25.12 -19.96
C THR A 880 -13.25 25.15 -20.43
N VAL A 881 -14.15 25.51 -19.51
CA VAL A 881 -15.59 25.62 -19.79
C VAL A 881 -15.97 27.09 -19.86
N SER A 882 -16.54 27.52 -20.97
CA SER A 882 -16.88 28.93 -21.17
C SER A 882 -18.20 29.15 -21.92
N SER A 883 -18.86 30.30 -21.70
CA SER A 883 -20.07 30.66 -22.46
C SER A 883 -19.76 31.20 -23.86
N LYS A 884 -18.51 31.62 -24.11
CA LYS A 884 -17.99 32.04 -25.43
C LYS A 884 -16.72 31.26 -25.75
N GLU A 885 -16.32 31.20 -27.02
CA GLU A 885 -15.01 30.65 -27.39
C GLU A 885 -13.90 31.59 -26.91
N ILE A 886 -13.08 31.12 -25.96
CA ILE A 886 -11.95 31.87 -25.37
C ILE A 886 -10.67 31.06 -25.53
N LYS A 887 -9.50 31.65 -25.25
CA LYS A 887 -8.27 30.85 -25.12
C LYS A 887 -8.39 29.91 -23.92
N GLU A 888 -7.83 28.72 -24.03
CA GLU A 888 -7.73 27.77 -22.92
C GLU A 888 -6.88 28.37 -21.78
N PHE A 889 -7.23 28.03 -20.54
CA PHE A 889 -6.26 28.10 -19.45
C PHE A 889 -5.04 27.25 -19.82
N GLU A 890 -3.86 27.66 -19.38
CA GLU A 890 -2.62 26.98 -19.75
C GLU A 890 -2.74 25.48 -19.51
N LYS A 891 -2.46 24.68 -20.54
CA LYS A 891 -2.49 23.23 -20.43
C LYS A 891 -1.58 22.81 -19.27
N PHE A 892 -2.08 21.92 -18.42
CA PHE A 892 -1.47 21.42 -17.17
C PHE A 892 -0.02 20.92 -17.29
N MET A 893 0.47 20.75 -18.52
CA MET A 893 1.47 19.78 -18.91
C MET A 893 2.29 20.29 -20.10
N SER A 894 2.92 21.47 -19.99
CA SER A 894 4.12 21.68 -20.82
C SER A 894 5.33 20.92 -20.23
N ASN A 895 5.27 20.48 -18.96
CA ASN A 895 6.46 20.05 -18.22
C ASN A 895 6.38 18.72 -17.42
N THR A 896 5.34 17.88 -17.54
CA THR A 896 5.31 16.57 -16.83
C THR A 896 4.64 15.46 -17.65
N GLU A 897 5.18 15.10 -18.81
CA GLU A 897 4.69 13.91 -19.54
C GLU A 897 4.77 12.63 -18.67
N PRO A 898 3.87 11.65 -18.86
CA PRO A 898 3.92 10.38 -18.15
C PRO A 898 5.30 9.72 -18.29
N VAL A 899 5.96 9.47 -17.16
CA VAL A 899 7.37 9.03 -17.14
C VAL A 899 7.55 7.51 -17.10
N MET A 900 6.48 6.76 -16.86
CA MET A 900 6.48 5.30 -16.83
C MET A 900 5.38 4.77 -17.75
N THR A 901 5.68 3.72 -18.51
CA THR A 901 4.72 3.06 -19.38
C THR A 901 4.77 1.55 -19.16
N VAL A 902 3.60 0.91 -19.12
CA VAL A 902 3.42 -0.54 -19.03
C VAL A 902 2.52 -1.03 -20.16
N SER A 903 2.68 -2.29 -20.57
CA SER A 903 1.68 -2.92 -21.45
C SER A 903 0.56 -3.50 -20.60
N VAL A 904 -0.68 -3.33 -21.07
CA VAL A 904 -1.90 -3.80 -20.39
C VAL A 904 -2.72 -4.61 -21.39
N GLU A 905 -2.96 -5.87 -21.06
CA GLU A 905 -3.79 -6.75 -21.89
C GLU A 905 -4.87 -7.41 -21.02
N PRO A 906 -6.10 -7.60 -21.54
CA PRO A 906 -7.13 -8.30 -20.78
C PRO A 906 -6.78 -9.79 -20.69
N LYS A 907 -7.05 -10.44 -19.54
CA LYS A 907 -6.86 -11.89 -19.39
C LYS A 907 -7.76 -12.70 -20.34
N SER A 908 -8.87 -12.11 -20.79
CA SER A 908 -9.77 -12.67 -21.78
C SER A 908 -10.01 -11.71 -22.94
N THR A 909 -9.95 -12.20 -24.18
CA THR A 909 -10.23 -11.40 -25.39
C THR A 909 -11.65 -10.81 -25.41
N LYS A 910 -12.59 -11.40 -24.67
CA LYS A 910 -13.98 -10.90 -24.53
C LYS A 910 -14.06 -9.58 -23.78
N ASP A 911 -13.10 -9.31 -22.90
CA ASP A 911 -13.09 -8.10 -22.05
C ASP A 911 -12.39 -6.91 -22.73
N LEU A 912 -11.84 -7.10 -23.94
CA LEU A 912 -11.11 -6.07 -24.67
C LEU A 912 -11.94 -4.79 -24.92
N PRO A 913 -13.22 -4.85 -25.35
CA PRO A 913 -14.02 -3.63 -25.54
C PRO A 913 -14.24 -2.89 -24.22
N LYS A 914 -14.47 -3.64 -23.12
CA LYS A 914 -14.67 -3.08 -21.79
C LYS A 914 -13.39 -2.47 -21.24
N LEU A 915 -12.23 -3.08 -21.49
CA LEU A 915 -10.94 -2.51 -21.12
C LEU A 915 -10.70 -1.16 -21.82
N ILE A 916 -11.00 -1.05 -23.12
CA ILE A 916 -10.86 0.21 -23.86
C ILE A 916 -11.78 1.30 -23.29
N GLU A 917 -13.02 0.95 -22.92
CA GLU A 917 -13.97 1.86 -22.28
C GLU A 917 -13.45 2.34 -20.91
N VAL A 918 -12.98 1.42 -20.06
CA VAL A 918 -12.44 1.73 -18.73
C VAL A 918 -11.18 2.59 -18.84
N ILE A 919 -10.28 2.28 -19.75
CA ILE A 919 -9.08 3.09 -20.00
C ILE A 919 -9.48 4.51 -20.42
N ARG A 920 -10.48 4.66 -21.30
CA ARG A 920 -11.01 5.98 -21.68
C ARG A 920 -11.62 6.74 -20.50
N GLN A 921 -12.27 6.04 -19.58
CA GLN A 921 -12.79 6.65 -18.36
C GLN A 921 -11.67 7.12 -17.44
N ILE A 922 -10.69 6.26 -17.16
CA ILE A 922 -9.55 6.59 -16.29
C ILE A 922 -8.73 7.76 -16.86
N THR A 923 -8.43 7.76 -18.16
CA THR A 923 -7.70 8.86 -18.82
C THR A 923 -8.48 10.18 -18.83
N LYS A 924 -9.81 10.12 -18.65
CA LYS A 924 -10.67 11.30 -18.51
C LYS A 924 -10.66 11.86 -17.09
N GLU A 925 -10.64 10.98 -16.10
CA GLU A 925 -10.54 11.32 -14.67
C GLU A 925 -9.14 11.86 -14.35
N ASP A 926 -8.08 11.19 -14.83
CA ASP A 926 -6.70 11.65 -14.69
C ASP A 926 -5.97 11.81 -16.04
N PRO A 927 -5.73 13.06 -16.50
CA PRO A 927 -5.00 13.34 -17.74
C PRO A 927 -3.51 12.95 -17.67
N ASN A 928 -2.97 12.66 -16.48
CA ASN A 928 -1.61 12.15 -16.33
C ASN A 928 -1.51 10.65 -16.62
N VAL A 929 -2.65 9.96 -16.74
CA VAL A 929 -2.72 8.63 -17.33
C VAL A 929 -2.94 8.81 -18.82
N GLN A 930 -2.02 8.31 -19.63
CA GLN A 930 -2.17 8.27 -21.08
C GLN A 930 -2.29 6.83 -21.52
N ALA A 931 -3.20 6.57 -22.45
CA ALA A 931 -3.30 5.28 -23.08
C ALA A 931 -3.12 5.40 -24.58
N SER A 932 -2.26 4.55 -25.12
CA SER A 932 -2.03 4.45 -26.55
C SER A 932 -2.11 2.99 -26.98
N LEU A 933 -2.61 2.75 -28.19
CA LEU A 933 -2.45 1.45 -28.82
C LEU A 933 -1.15 1.50 -29.61
N ASN A 934 -0.19 0.66 -29.26
CA ASN A 934 0.98 0.49 -30.10
C ASN A 934 0.56 -0.27 -31.35
N GLN A 935 0.43 0.45 -32.47
CA GLN A 935 0.00 -0.13 -33.75
C GLN A 935 0.96 -1.20 -34.28
N GLU A 936 2.23 -1.20 -33.84
CA GLU A 936 3.23 -2.16 -34.28
C GLU A 936 3.22 -3.45 -33.45
N THR A 937 2.91 -3.39 -32.16
CA THR A 937 2.88 -4.57 -31.27
C THR A 937 1.47 -5.08 -30.99
N GLY A 938 0.44 -4.26 -31.20
CA GLY A 938 -0.94 -4.54 -30.82
C GLY A 938 -1.22 -4.37 -29.32
N GLU A 939 -0.21 -4.00 -28.52
CA GLU A 939 -0.34 -3.81 -27.08
C GLU A 939 -1.03 -2.49 -26.75
N HIS A 940 -1.95 -2.51 -25.79
CA HIS A 940 -2.40 -1.28 -25.15
C HIS A 940 -1.36 -0.85 -24.14
N LEU A 941 -0.70 0.28 -24.43
CA LEU A 941 0.26 0.90 -23.54
C LEU A 941 -0.47 1.86 -22.62
N LEU A 942 -0.22 1.73 -21.33
CA LEU A 942 -0.72 2.61 -20.29
C LEU A 942 0.47 3.32 -19.65
N SER A 943 0.45 4.64 -19.71
CA SER A 943 1.51 5.50 -19.23
C SER A 943 1.01 6.34 -18.05
N GLY A 944 1.85 6.51 -17.02
CA GLY A 944 1.55 7.27 -15.82
C GLY A 944 2.80 7.95 -15.24
N MET A 945 2.62 8.65 -14.12
CA MET A 945 3.68 9.45 -13.46
C MET A 945 4.69 8.62 -12.66
N GLY A 946 4.44 7.34 -12.45
CA GLY A 946 5.31 6.44 -11.70
C GLY A 946 4.64 5.10 -11.39
N GLU A 947 5.35 4.24 -10.67
CA GLU A 947 4.93 2.86 -10.38
C GLU A 947 3.68 2.84 -9.51
N LEU A 948 3.67 3.63 -8.42
CA LEU A 948 2.51 3.74 -7.55
C LEU A 948 1.27 4.26 -8.31
N HIS A 949 1.45 5.22 -9.21
CA HIS A 949 0.36 5.76 -10.01
C HIS A 949 -0.21 4.70 -10.97
N LEU A 950 0.65 3.94 -11.65
CA LEU A 950 0.20 2.84 -12.51
C LEU A 950 -0.41 1.67 -11.73
N ASP A 951 0.06 1.41 -10.50
CA ASP A 951 -0.51 0.41 -9.61
C ASP A 951 -1.91 0.80 -9.13
N VAL A 952 -2.11 2.06 -8.75
CA VAL A 952 -3.45 2.60 -8.44
C VAL A 952 -4.34 2.48 -9.67
N THR A 953 -3.82 2.82 -10.85
CA THR A 953 -4.58 2.73 -12.10
C THR A 953 -4.97 1.29 -12.42
N ARG A 954 -4.05 0.35 -12.23
CA ARG A 954 -4.30 -1.10 -12.36
C ARG A 954 -5.37 -1.55 -11.37
N TYR A 955 -5.31 -1.11 -10.12
CA TYR A 955 -6.31 -1.43 -9.11
C TYR A 955 -7.70 -0.93 -9.54
N ARG A 956 -7.82 0.29 -10.08
CA ARG A 956 -9.09 0.79 -10.65
C ARG A 956 -9.63 -0.13 -11.75
N ILE A 957 -8.77 -0.56 -12.67
CA ILE A 957 -9.17 -1.45 -13.77
C ILE A 957 -9.63 -2.82 -13.24
N GLU A 958 -8.86 -3.46 -12.36
CA GLU A 958 -9.10 -4.83 -11.89
C GLU A 958 -10.22 -4.90 -10.84
N VAL A 959 -10.26 -3.97 -9.90
CA VAL A 959 -11.13 -4.01 -8.71
C VAL A 959 -12.39 -3.17 -8.95
N ASP A 960 -12.23 -1.87 -9.26
CA ASP A 960 -13.37 -0.95 -9.37
C ASP A 960 -14.22 -1.28 -10.62
N HIS A 961 -13.55 -1.45 -11.76
CA HIS A 961 -14.22 -1.74 -13.04
C HIS A 961 -14.36 -3.23 -13.35
N LYS A 962 -13.76 -4.11 -12.55
CA LYS A 962 -13.85 -5.58 -12.68
C LYS A 962 -13.41 -6.07 -14.05
N VAL A 963 -12.26 -5.60 -14.53
CA VAL A 963 -11.63 -6.04 -15.77
C VAL A 963 -10.29 -6.68 -15.44
N PRO A 964 -10.17 -8.01 -15.43
CA PRO A 964 -8.92 -8.67 -15.11
C PRO A 964 -7.89 -8.43 -16.21
N ILE A 965 -6.75 -7.83 -15.85
CA ILE A 965 -5.68 -7.48 -16.78
C ILE A 965 -4.36 -8.18 -16.44
N THR A 966 -3.49 -8.27 -17.43
CA THR A 966 -2.09 -8.66 -17.28
C THR A 966 -1.25 -7.43 -17.59
N VAL A 967 -0.33 -7.11 -16.68
CA VAL A 967 0.58 -5.95 -16.83
C VAL A 967 1.98 -6.48 -17.16
N GLY A 968 2.57 -5.93 -18.22
CA GLY A 968 3.90 -6.32 -18.71
C GLY A 968 4.82 -5.12 -18.91
N VAL A 969 6.09 -5.42 -19.16
CA VAL A 969 7.10 -4.42 -19.55
C VAL A 969 6.84 -4.06 -21.02
N PRO A 970 6.83 -2.76 -21.40
CA PRO A 970 6.56 -2.38 -22.78
C PRO A 970 7.64 -2.92 -23.72
N ILE A 971 7.21 -3.43 -24.87
CA ILE A 971 8.13 -3.95 -25.88
C ILE A 971 8.86 -2.80 -26.57
N VAL A 972 10.19 -2.76 -26.45
CA VAL A 972 11.03 -1.87 -27.27
C VAL A 972 11.07 -2.42 -28.70
N VAL A 973 10.55 -1.62 -29.63
CA VAL A 973 10.60 -1.89 -31.07
C VAL A 973 11.89 -1.32 -31.63
N TYR A 974 12.63 -2.12 -32.38
CA TYR A 974 13.88 -1.72 -33.01
C TYR A 974 13.64 -1.44 -34.50
N ARG A 975 14.66 -0.92 -35.18
CA ARG A 975 14.68 -0.86 -36.64
C ARG A 975 15.93 -1.54 -37.18
N GLU A 976 15.89 -2.01 -38.41
CA GLU A 976 17.06 -2.54 -39.11
C GLU A 976 17.58 -1.52 -40.11
N THR A 977 18.89 -1.39 -40.22
CA THR A 977 19.52 -0.60 -41.28
C THR A 977 20.82 -1.25 -41.72
N ILE A 978 21.49 -0.67 -42.71
CA ILE A 978 22.80 -1.10 -43.20
C ILE A 978 23.85 -0.03 -43.00
N THR A 979 25.13 -0.41 -42.99
CA THR A 979 26.23 0.51 -42.67
C THR A 979 27.16 0.81 -43.84
N LYS A 980 27.15 -0.03 -44.87
CA LYS A 980 27.97 0.14 -46.08
C LYS A 980 27.20 -0.31 -47.33
N GLU A 981 27.74 -0.03 -48.50
CA GLU A 981 27.23 -0.54 -49.77
C GLU A 981 27.47 -2.06 -49.90
N SER A 982 26.49 -2.77 -50.45
CA SER A 982 26.62 -4.18 -50.82
C SER A 982 27.22 -4.32 -52.22
N PRO A 983 27.92 -5.42 -52.53
CA PRO A 983 28.10 -5.82 -53.92
C PRO A 983 26.74 -6.14 -54.55
N THR A 984 26.68 -6.17 -55.88
CA THR A 984 25.49 -6.62 -56.61
C THR A 984 25.25 -8.11 -56.37
N VAL A 985 24.04 -8.48 -55.95
CA VAL A 985 23.63 -9.86 -55.66
C VAL A 985 22.56 -10.30 -56.64
N GLU A 986 22.69 -11.51 -57.18
CA GLU A 986 21.70 -12.14 -58.05
C GLU A 986 20.73 -13.00 -57.22
N GLY A 987 19.42 -12.75 -57.38
CA GLY A 987 18.35 -13.64 -56.92
C GLY A 987 17.71 -14.36 -58.09
N LYS A 988 17.50 -15.67 -57.97
CA LYS A 988 16.91 -16.50 -59.02
C LYS A 988 15.50 -16.89 -58.62
N SER A 989 14.57 -16.89 -59.58
CA SER A 989 13.24 -17.47 -59.34
C SER A 989 13.36 -18.97 -59.06
N PRO A 990 12.40 -19.59 -58.34
CA PRO A 990 12.37 -21.04 -58.12
C PRO A 990 12.48 -21.87 -59.41
N ASN A 991 11.89 -21.40 -60.51
CA ASN A 991 12.03 -22.03 -61.83
C ASN A 991 13.35 -21.69 -62.57
N LYS A 992 14.22 -20.86 -61.98
CA LYS A 992 15.51 -20.37 -62.51
C LYS A 992 15.44 -19.58 -63.82
N HIS A 993 14.25 -19.27 -64.33
CA HIS A 993 14.07 -18.55 -65.59
C HIS A 993 14.25 -17.05 -65.44
N ASN A 994 14.02 -16.50 -64.25
CA ASN A 994 14.14 -15.08 -63.97
C ASN A 994 15.27 -14.81 -62.99
N LYS A 995 16.02 -13.75 -63.25
CA LYS A 995 17.16 -13.33 -62.44
C LYS A 995 17.05 -11.84 -62.16
N PHE A 996 17.29 -11.43 -60.93
CA PHE A 996 17.28 -10.03 -60.52
C PHE A 996 18.59 -9.71 -59.83
N LYS A 997 19.32 -8.72 -60.34
CA LYS A 997 20.57 -8.23 -59.74
C LYS A 997 20.28 -6.97 -58.96
N LEU A 998 20.49 -7.03 -57.65
CA LEU A 998 20.14 -5.95 -56.71
C LEU A 998 21.35 -5.57 -55.86
N SER A 999 21.48 -4.30 -55.54
CA SER A 999 22.45 -3.77 -54.58
C SER A 999 21.74 -2.95 -53.50
N ALA A 1000 22.38 -2.77 -52.35
CA ALA A 1000 21.84 -2.02 -51.22
C ALA A 1000 22.88 -0.99 -50.75
N THR A 1001 22.46 0.25 -50.53
CA THR A 1001 23.30 1.32 -49.96
C THR A 1001 22.58 2.03 -48.80
N PRO A 1002 23.31 2.48 -47.77
CA PRO A 1002 22.72 3.25 -46.70
C PRO A 1002 22.27 4.62 -47.21
N LEU A 1003 21.15 5.09 -46.68
CA LEU A 1003 20.60 6.40 -46.99
C LEU A 1003 21.36 7.50 -46.21
N GLU A 1004 21.53 8.66 -46.82
CA GLU A 1004 22.28 9.78 -46.25
C GLU A 1004 21.55 10.30 -44.98
N PRO A 1005 22.25 10.60 -43.87
CA PRO A 1005 21.59 10.96 -42.60
C PRO A 1005 20.65 12.16 -42.69
N GLU A 1006 21.04 13.21 -43.41
CA GLU A 1006 20.22 14.41 -43.61
C GLU A 1006 18.93 14.12 -44.40
N LEU A 1007 19.01 13.20 -45.37
CA LEU A 1007 17.85 12.79 -46.14
C LEU A 1007 16.92 11.89 -45.31
N LEU A 1008 17.49 11.02 -44.46
CA LEU A 1008 16.73 10.15 -43.55
C LEU A 1008 15.94 10.96 -42.51
N GLU A 1009 16.52 12.02 -41.96
CA GLU A 1009 15.87 12.92 -41.01
C GLU A 1009 14.65 13.60 -41.64
N LYS A 1010 14.83 14.24 -42.81
CA LYS A 1010 13.73 14.89 -43.55
C LYS A 1010 12.65 13.91 -44.04
N LEU A 1011 13.02 12.68 -44.41
CA LEU A 1011 12.05 11.63 -44.73
C LEU A 1011 11.23 11.22 -43.50
N SER A 1012 11.87 11.15 -42.33
CA SER A 1012 11.21 10.80 -41.06
C SER A 1012 10.22 11.87 -40.62
N GLU A 1013 10.57 13.15 -40.76
CA GLU A 1013 9.69 14.29 -40.45
C GLU A 1013 8.48 14.37 -41.39
N SER A 1014 8.69 14.12 -42.69
CA SER A 1014 7.63 14.21 -43.70
C SER A 1014 6.67 13.01 -43.72
N LYS A 1015 7.01 11.91 -43.01
CA LYS A 1015 6.23 10.66 -42.94
C LYS A 1015 5.75 10.15 -44.31
N LEU A 1016 6.62 10.26 -45.31
CA LEU A 1016 6.28 9.96 -46.70
C LEU A 1016 6.27 8.44 -46.94
N HIS A 1017 5.08 7.85 -47.10
CA HIS A 1017 4.90 6.44 -47.47
C HIS A 1017 4.04 6.35 -48.72
N LEU A 1018 4.67 6.33 -49.89
CA LEU A 1018 3.98 6.46 -51.17
C LEU A 1018 4.59 5.51 -52.21
N LYS A 1019 3.72 4.79 -52.93
CA LYS A 1019 4.07 4.23 -54.23
C LYS A 1019 4.18 5.39 -55.21
N ILE A 1020 5.33 5.53 -55.88
CA ILE A 1020 5.49 6.54 -56.92
C ILE A 1020 4.79 6.00 -58.17
N ARG A 1021 3.47 6.25 -58.29
CA ARG A 1021 2.71 5.90 -59.50
C ARG A 1021 3.12 6.85 -60.62
N GLU A 1022 3.55 6.24 -61.73
CA GLU A 1022 3.59 6.79 -63.09
C GLU A 1022 4.10 8.24 -63.25
N LEU A 1023 5.42 8.40 -63.35
CA LEU A 1023 6.14 9.36 -64.21
C LEU A 1023 5.80 10.87 -64.17
N LYS A 1024 4.87 11.38 -63.35
CA LYS A 1024 4.47 12.81 -63.40
C LYS A 1024 4.05 13.49 -62.08
N ASP A 1025 4.28 12.91 -60.91
CA ASP A 1025 4.29 13.72 -59.69
C ASP A 1025 5.62 14.50 -59.61
N LYS A 1026 5.72 15.55 -60.42
CA LYS A 1026 6.82 16.53 -60.33
C LYS A 1026 6.98 16.97 -58.88
N ASP A 1027 5.87 17.14 -58.16
CA ASP A 1027 5.83 17.56 -56.77
C ASP A 1027 6.52 16.56 -55.83
N VAL A 1028 6.39 15.25 -56.04
CA VAL A 1028 7.05 14.24 -55.18
C VAL A 1028 8.53 14.13 -55.53
N ILE A 1029 8.87 14.16 -56.82
CA ILE A 1029 10.27 14.15 -57.28
C ILE A 1029 11.00 15.42 -56.81
N GLU A 1030 10.38 16.59 -56.93
CA GLU A 1030 10.90 17.87 -56.43
C GLU A 1030 11.00 17.86 -54.91
N LYS A 1031 10.03 17.30 -54.18
CA LYS A 1031 10.15 17.09 -52.73
C LYS A 1031 11.36 16.22 -52.38
N LEU A 1032 11.57 15.08 -53.03
CA LEU A 1032 12.73 14.22 -52.78
C LEU A 1032 14.06 14.93 -53.10
N ILE A 1033 14.11 15.72 -54.18
CA ILE A 1033 15.28 16.54 -54.54
C ILE A 1033 15.53 17.62 -53.48
N ASN A 1034 14.49 18.33 -53.03
CA ASN A 1034 14.58 19.34 -51.99
C ASN A 1034 15.00 18.75 -50.64
N MET A 1035 14.65 17.49 -50.38
CA MET A 1035 15.10 16.75 -49.20
C MET A 1035 16.58 16.34 -49.31
N GLY A 1036 17.16 16.27 -50.51
CA GLY A 1036 18.58 16.00 -50.73
C GLY A 1036 18.89 14.78 -51.59
N LEU A 1037 17.89 14.09 -52.14
CA LEU A 1037 18.10 12.97 -53.07
C LEU A 1037 18.61 13.48 -54.43
N GLU A 1038 19.60 12.80 -55.01
CA GLU A 1038 20.15 13.23 -56.30
C GLU A 1038 19.06 13.22 -57.39
N ARG A 1039 19.04 14.24 -58.24
CA ARG A 1039 18.02 14.40 -59.30
C ARG A 1039 17.96 13.21 -60.26
N SER A 1040 19.08 12.54 -60.48
CA SER A 1040 19.16 11.35 -61.34
C SER A 1040 18.48 10.14 -60.70
N GLU A 1041 18.62 9.96 -59.38
CA GLU A 1041 18.00 8.91 -58.57
C GLU A 1041 16.52 9.17 -58.31
N ALA A 1042 16.16 10.42 -57.96
CA ALA A 1042 14.78 10.81 -57.66
C ALA A 1042 13.82 10.53 -58.83
N LYS A 1043 14.30 10.67 -60.08
CA LYS A 1043 13.52 10.35 -61.29
C LYS A 1043 13.31 8.85 -61.51
N LYS A 1044 14.18 8.02 -60.93
CA LYS A 1044 14.22 6.56 -61.08
C LYS A 1044 13.67 5.83 -59.86
N ALA A 1045 13.30 6.56 -58.81
CA ALA A 1045 12.68 6.00 -57.61
C ALA A 1045 11.31 5.38 -57.96
N TRP A 1046 11.12 4.12 -57.59
CA TRP A 1046 9.88 3.37 -57.79
C TRP A 1046 8.98 3.39 -56.56
N CYS A 1047 9.55 3.40 -55.35
CA CYS A 1047 8.79 3.33 -54.10
C CYS A 1047 9.56 3.97 -52.95
N VAL A 1048 8.85 4.68 -52.06
CA VAL A 1048 9.35 5.10 -50.75
C VAL A 1048 8.49 4.43 -49.68
N HIS A 1049 9.10 3.60 -48.83
CA HIS A 1049 8.39 2.80 -47.81
C HIS A 1049 9.19 2.71 -46.51
N HIS A 1050 8.59 3.09 -45.37
CA HIS A 1050 9.26 3.11 -44.06
C HIS A 1050 10.65 3.80 -44.06
N ASN A 1051 10.79 4.93 -44.75
CA ASN A 1051 12.05 5.68 -44.93
C ASN A 1051 13.14 4.91 -45.72
N ASN A 1052 12.73 4.00 -46.60
CA ASN A 1052 13.58 3.28 -47.54
C ASN A 1052 13.15 3.60 -48.96
N ILE A 1053 14.09 3.54 -49.93
CA ILE A 1053 13.83 3.90 -51.33
C ILE A 1053 14.23 2.75 -52.26
N LEU A 1054 13.34 2.39 -53.18
CA LEU A 1054 13.64 1.49 -54.29
C LEU A 1054 13.92 2.31 -55.55
N ILE A 1055 15.05 2.05 -56.22
CA ILE A 1055 15.53 2.79 -57.40
C ILE A 1055 15.79 1.81 -58.54
N ASP A 1056 15.35 2.14 -59.75
CA ASP A 1056 15.66 1.39 -60.96
C ASP A 1056 16.90 1.94 -61.66
N ALA A 1057 18.03 1.24 -61.52
CA ALA A 1057 19.28 1.57 -62.18
C ALA A 1057 19.42 0.91 -63.57
N SER A 1058 18.51 -0.01 -63.92
CA SER A 1058 18.59 -0.85 -65.12
C SER A 1058 18.32 -0.09 -66.43
N LYS A 1059 18.66 -0.71 -67.57
CA LYS A 1059 18.46 -0.14 -68.91
C LYS A 1059 18.00 -1.20 -69.90
N GLY A 1060 16.88 -0.94 -70.59
CA GLY A 1060 16.47 -1.69 -71.79
C GLY A 1060 15.95 -3.11 -71.56
N ILE A 1061 15.42 -3.42 -70.37
CA ILE A 1061 14.92 -4.76 -70.04
C ILE A 1061 13.49 -4.96 -70.55
N GLN A 1062 13.32 -5.93 -71.45
CA GLN A 1062 12.01 -6.29 -72.00
C GLN A 1062 11.09 -6.85 -70.91
N ALA A 1063 9.85 -6.37 -70.89
CA ALA A 1063 8.79 -6.80 -69.97
C ALA A 1063 9.03 -6.53 -68.46
N LEU A 1064 10.01 -5.68 -68.11
CA LEU A 1064 10.27 -5.28 -66.72
C LEU A 1064 9.07 -4.59 -66.04
N PHE A 1065 8.37 -3.74 -66.78
CA PHE A 1065 7.21 -3.02 -66.25
C PHE A 1065 6.04 -3.94 -65.90
N GLU A 1066 5.94 -5.13 -66.50
CA GLU A 1066 4.91 -6.13 -66.18
C GLU A 1066 5.12 -6.74 -64.79
N VAL A 1067 6.36 -6.83 -64.32
CA VAL A 1067 6.72 -7.39 -63.01
C VAL A 1067 7.04 -6.32 -61.96
N LYS A 1068 7.00 -5.03 -62.34
CA LYS A 1068 7.34 -3.89 -61.46
C LYS A 1068 6.57 -3.92 -60.14
N GLU A 1069 5.25 -4.13 -60.17
CA GLU A 1069 4.45 -4.17 -58.93
C GLU A 1069 4.85 -5.34 -58.02
N LEU A 1070 5.30 -6.46 -58.59
CA LEU A 1070 5.82 -7.60 -57.81
C LEU A 1070 7.17 -7.26 -57.18
N ILE A 1071 8.05 -6.52 -57.88
CA ILE A 1071 9.32 -6.05 -57.32
C ILE A 1071 9.07 -5.05 -56.19
N ILE A 1072 8.13 -4.12 -56.37
CA ILE A 1072 7.73 -3.16 -55.32
C ILE A 1072 7.16 -3.91 -54.11
N GLN A 1073 6.29 -4.90 -54.32
CA GLN A 1073 5.74 -5.70 -53.24
C GLN A 1073 6.83 -6.45 -52.47
N ALA A 1074 7.77 -7.10 -53.17
CA ALA A 1074 8.90 -7.76 -52.53
C ALA A 1074 9.76 -6.76 -51.74
N PHE A 1075 10.05 -5.59 -52.31
CA PHE A 1075 10.74 -4.53 -51.57
C PHE A 1075 9.98 -4.13 -50.29
N GLN A 1076 8.67 -3.91 -50.36
CA GLN A 1076 7.85 -3.58 -49.19
C GLN A 1076 7.90 -4.71 -48.13
N ASP A 1077 7.73 -5.97 -48.53
CA ASP A 1077 7.81 -7.13 -47.64
C ASP A 1077 9.19 -7.21 -46.95
N ALA A 1078 10.27 -6.98 -47.70
CA ALA A 1078 11.64 -7.00 -47.18
C ALA A 1078 11.91 -5.84 -46.22
N MET A 1079 11.33 -4.67 -46.46
CA MET A 1079 11.46 -3.51 -45.57
C MET A 1079 10.53 -3.59 -44.35
N ASP A 1080 9.41 -4.31 -44.42
CA ASP A 1080 8.54 -4.57 -43.26
C ASP A 1080 9.11 -5.63 -42.32
N SER A 1081 10.00 -6.46 -42.83
CA SER A 1081 10.56 -7.62 -42.12
C SER A 1081 12.02 -7.84 -42.50
N GLY A 1082 12.92 -7.11 -41.86
CA GLY A 1082 14.35 -7.17 -42.13
C GLY A 1082 15.01 -8.54 -41.87
N PRO A 1083 16.23 -8.76 -42.40
CA PRO A 1083 16.90 -10.05 -42.35
C PRO A 1083 17.46 -10.44 -40.97
N LEU A 1084 17.71 -9.50 -40.06
CA LEU A 1084 18.30 -9.77 -38.74
C LEU A 1084 17.26 -10.31 -37.76
N ALA A 1085 16.20 -9.57 -37.50
CA ALA A 1085 15.26 -9.84 -36.41
C ALA A 1085 13.79 -9.67 -36.83
N LYS A 1086 13.53 -9.53 -38.13
CA LYS A 1086 12.20 -9.22 -38.68
C LYS A 1086 11.64 -7.91 -38.09
N GLU A 1087 12.53 -6.97 -37.77
CA GLU A 1087 12.14 -5.60 -37.43
C GLU A 1087 12.02 -4.81 -38.74
N LYS A 1088 11.26 -3.71 -38.73
CA LYS A 1088 11.14 -2.88 -39.93
C LYS A 1088 12.48 -2.23 -40.27
N CYS A 1089 12.78 -2.12 -41.55
CA CYS A 1089 13.96 -1.46 -42.06
C CYS A 1089 13.75 0.06 -42.11
N SER A 1090 14.81 0.83 -41.94
CA SER A 1090 14.81 2.29 -42.13
C SER A 1090 16.17 2.75 -42.66
N GLY A 1091 16.18 3.69 -43.59
CA GLY A 1091 17.41 4.27 -44.15
C GLY A 1091 18.15 3.36 -45.12
N VAL A 1092 17.42 2.59 -45.94
CA VAL A 1092 18.01 1.69 -46.95
C VAL A 1092 17.60 2.14 -48.36
N LYS A 1093 18.56 2.28 -49.27
CA LYS A 1093 18.34 2.40 -50.72
C LYS A 1093 18.61 1.06 -51.38
N ILE A 1094 17.65 0.56 -52.16
CA ILE A 1094 17.80 -0.67 -52.96
C ILE A 1094 17.82 -0.29 -54.44
N TYR A 1095 18.85 -0.73 -55.18
CA TYR A 1095 18.94 -0.54 -56.63
C TYR A 1095 18.67 -1.84 -57.35
N LEU A 1096 17.76 -1.80 -58.33
CA LEU A 1096 17.66 -2.83 -59.36
C LEU A 1096 18.67 -2.52 -60.46
N GLU A 1097 19.78 -3.26 -60.47
CA GLU A 1097 20.89 -3.05 -61.41
C GLU A 1097 20.59 -3.65 -62.78
N ASP A 1098 20.05 -4.86 -62.79
CA ASP A 1098 19.81 -5.65 -63.99
C ASP A 1098 18.77 -6.75 -63.71
N ALA A 1099 18.09 -7.23 -64.74
CA ALA A 1099 17.16 -8.34 -64.64
C ALA A 1099 17.06 -9.12 -65.96
N THR A 1100 16.97 -10.44 -65.84
CA THR A 1100 16.67 -11.34 -66.95
C THR A 1100 15.28 -11.91 -66.71
N LEU A 1101 14.36 -11.72 -67.66
CA LEU A 1101 12.97 -12.15 -67.56
C LEU A 1101 12.65 -13.15 -68.68
N HIS A 1102 11.90 -14.19 -68.34
CA HIS A 1102 11.38 -15.13 -69.35
C HIS A 1102 10.39 -14.43 -70.30
N GLU A 1103 10.27 -14.85 -71.56
CA GLU A 1103 9.35 -14.19 -72.50
C GLU A 1103 7.88 -14.38 -72.12
N ASP A 1104 7.49 -15.61 -71.74
CA ASP A 1104 6.11 -15.89 -71.31
C ASP A 1104 5.80 -15.42 -69.88
N ALA A 1105 4.65 -14.77 -69.70
CA ALA A 1105 4.16 -14.26 -68.42
C ALA A 1105 3.89 -15.37 -67.38
N ILE A 1106 3.57 -16.60 -67.82
CA ILE A 1106 3.31 -17.75 -66.93
C ILE A 1106 4.54 -18.08 -66.09
N HIS A 1107 5.75 -17.88 -66.64
CA HIS A 1107 7.01 -18.12 -65.94
C HIS A 1107 7.43 -16.96 -65.02
N ARG A 1108 6.65 -15.88 -64.95
CA ARG A 1108 6.96 -14.61 -64.25
C ARG A 1108 5.92 -14.21 -63.19
N GLY A 1109 5.08 -15.15 -62.75
CA GLY A 1109 4.06 -14.89 -61.74
C GLY A 1109 4.62 -14.55 -60.34
N PRO A 1110 3.74 -14.16 -59.39
CA PRO A 1110 4.13 -13.75 -58.04
C PRO A 1110 4.98 -14.78 -57.28
N ALA A 1111 4.62 -16.07 -57.41
CA ALA A 1111 5.36 -17.18 -56.79
C ALA A 1111 6.80 -17.33 -57.33
N GLN A 1112 7.12 -16.71 -58.47
CA GLN A 1112 8.45 -16.73 -59.07
C GLN A 1112 9.25 -15.48 -58.75
N VAL A 1113 8.64 -14.30 -58.91
CA VAL A 1113 9.31 -13.00 -58.75
C VAL A 1113 9.52 -12.64 -57.28
N LEU A 1114 8.50 -12.80 -56.42
CA LEU A 1114 8.58 -12.37 -55.01
C LEU A 1114 9.72 -13.06 -54.25
N PRO A 1115 9.90 -14.40 -54.33
CA PRO A 1115 11.00 -15.06 -53.63
C PRO A 1115 12.37 -14.67 -54.17
N ALA A 1116 12.51 -14.49 -55.50
CA ALA A 1116 13.78 -14.12 -56.13
C ALA A 1116 14.27 -12.75 -55.65
N VAL A 1117 13.38 -11.76 -55.67
CA VAL A 1117 13.68 -10.38 -55.27
C VAL A 1117 13.90 -10.29 -53.76
N ASN A 1118 13.04 -10.92 -52.94
CA ASN A 1118 13.22 -10.92 -51.48
C ASN A 1118 14.53 -11.55 -51.04
N ARG A 1119 14.91 -12.69 -51.64
CA ARG A 1119 16.19 -13.36 -51.35
C ARG A 1119 17.38 -12.46 -51.72
N ALA A 1120 17.35 -11.84 -52.89
CA ALA A 1120 18.40 -10.90 -53.31
C ALA A 1120 18.52 -9.68 -52.39
N ILE A 1121 17.39 -9.07 -51.98
CA ILE A 1121 17.39 -7.93 -51.05
C ILE A 1121 17.98 -8.33 -49.70
N TYR A 1122 17.55 -9.46 -49.11
CA TYR A 1122 18.10 -9.93 -47.84
C TYR A 1122 19.59 -10.27 -47.94
N ALA A 1123 20.03 -10.91 -49.02
CA ALA A 1123 21.44 -11.19 -49.25
C ALA A 1123 22.26 -9.90 -49.39
N ALA A 1124 21.80 -8.93 -50.18
CA ALA A 1124 22.43 -7.62 -50.33
C ALA A 1124 22.54 -6.88 -48.98
N MET A 1125 21.44 -6.82 -48.23
CA MET A 1125 21.43 -6.21 -46.89
C MET A 1125 22.38 -6.91 -45.91
N LEU A 1126 22.48 -8.24 -45.93
CA LEU A 1126 23.38 -9.01 -45.06
C LEU A 1126 24.86 -8.80 -45.41
N LEU A 1127 25.19 -8.58 -46.69
CA LEU A 1127 26.54 -8.20 -47.12
C LEU A 1127 26.89 -6.75 -46.79
N ALA A 1128 25.88 -5.88 -46.70
CA ALA A 1128 26.00 -4.47 -46.35
C ALA A 1128 26.17 -4.19 -44.85
N GLU A 1129 26.53 -5.22 -44.05
CA GLU A 1129 26.69 -5.15 -42.59
C GLU A 1129 25.46 -4.52 -41.90
N PRO A 1130 24.35 -5.27 -41.81
CA PRO A 1130 23.14 -4.77 -41.22
C PRO A 1130 23.28 -4.66 -39.69
N ILE A 1131 22.62 -3.66 -39.11
CA ILE A 1131 22.62 -3.37 -37.69
C ILE A 1131 21.21 -3.02 -37.20
N LEU A 1132 20.95 -3.20 -35.91
CA LEU A 1132 19.79 -2.65 -35.24
C LEU A 1132 19.98 -1.18 -34.89
N LEU A 1133 18.90 -0.42 -34.99
CA LEU A 1133 18.73 0.91 -34.42
C LEU A 1133 17.84 0.83 -33.19
N GLU A 1134 18.25 1.50 -32.10
CA GLU A 1134 17.48 1.64 -30.87
C GLU A 1134 16.74 2.98 -30.83
N PRO A 1135 15.50 3.03 -30.29
CA PRO A 1135 14.79 4.29 -30.10
C PRO A 1135 15.40 5.10 -28.94
N LYS A 1136 15.40 6.42 -29.09
CA LYS A 1136 15.94 7.39 -28.11
C LYS A 1136 14.86 8.36 -27.65
N GLN A 1137 15.02 8.85 -26.43
CA GLN A 1137 14.22 9.93 -25.87
C GLN A 1137 15.13 11.06 -25.36
N ILE A 1138 14.67 12.31 -25.47
CA ILE A 1138 15.26 13.46 -24.80
C ILE A 1138 14.59 13.60 -23.44
N LEU A 1139 15.38 13.48 -22.39
CA LEU A 1139 15.00 13.76 -21.03
C LEU A 1139 15.26 15.22 -20.71
N THR A 1140 14.30 15.89 -20.08
CA THR A 1140 14.53 17.19 -19.43
C THR A 1140 14.32 17.01 -17.95
N ILE A 1141 15.39 17.12 -17.14
CA ILE A 1141 15.40 16.81 -15.72
C ILE A 1141 15.69 18.08 -14.93
N ASN A 1142 14.76 18.51 -14.11
CA ASN A 1142 14.92 19.62 -13.18
C ASN A 1142 15.26 19.08 -11.78
N VAL A 1143 16.42 19.44 -11.27
CA VAL A 1143 16.91 19.06 -9.93
C VAL A 1143 17.48 20.28 -9.22
N PRO A 1144 17.43 20.35 -7.88
CA PRO A 1144 18.20 21.34 -7.15
C PRO A 1144 19.70 21.18 -7.44
N GLU A 1145 20.45 22.27 -7.45
CA GLU A 1145 21.90 22.27 -7.74
C GLU A 1145 22.67 21.25 -6.88
N SER A 1146 22.28 21.10 -5.60
CA SER A 1146 22.88 20.14 -4.67
C SER A 1146 22.79 18.68 -5.11
N PHE A 1147 21.81 18.33 -5.95
CA PHE A 1147 21.59 16.98 -6.46
C PHE A 1147 22.02 16.80 -7.91
N MET A 1148 22.55 17.84 -8.56
CA MET A 1148 23.04 17.78 -9.94
C MET A 1148 24.04 16.63 -10.11
N GLY A 1149 25.03 16.50 -9.20
CA GLY A 1149 26.05 15.45 -9.30
C GLY A 1149 25.49 14.03 -9.18
N ALA A 1150 24.45 13.83 -8.36
CA ALA A 1150 23.79 12.54 -8.20
C ALA A 1150 22.92 12.20 -9.42
N ALA A 1151 22.16 13.18 -9.92
CA ALA A 1151 21.36 13.04 -11.14
C ALA A 1151 22.22 12.73 -12.37
N SER A 1152 23.33 13.46 -12.56
CA SER A 1152 24.27 13.21 -13.66
C SER A 1152 24.93 11.83 -13.58
N ARG A 1153 25.23 11.33 -12.38
CA ARG A 1153 25.76 9.97 -12.20
C ARG A 1153 24.74 8.90 -12.60
N GLU A 1154 23.48 9.09 -12.23
CA GLU A 1154 22.40 8.17 -12.57
C GLU A 1154 22.10 8.17 -14.07
N LEU A 1155 22.17 9.34 -14.73
CA LEU A 1155 22.08 9.41 -16.19
C LEU A 1155 23.25 8.67 -16.84
N GLY A 1156 24.47 8.88 -16.31
CA GLY A 1156 25.68 8.25 -16.80
C GLY A 1156 25.66 6.72 -16.70
N SER A 1157 25.00 6.14 -15.71
CA SER A 1157 24.90 4.67 -15.55
C SER A 1157 24.00 4.01 -16.61
N ARG A 1158 23.17 4.81 -17.32
CA ARG A 1158 22.11 4.36 -18.24
C ARG A 1158 22.38 4.66 -19.71
N ARG A 1159 23.65 4.74 -20.13
CA ARG A 1159 24.06 5.11 -21.51
C ARG A 1159 23.42 6.41 -22.00
N THR A 1160 23.14 7.34 -21.08
CA THR A 1160 22.54 8.63 -21.39
C THR A 1160 23.62 9.65 -21.75
N GLN A 1161 23.40 10.42 -22.80
CA GLN A 1161 24.27 11.50 -23.21
C GLN A 1161 23.67 12.84 -22.78
N ILE A 1162 24.33 13.57 -21.89
CA ILE A 1162 23.87 14.90 -21.48
C ILE A 1162 24.21 15.89 -22.60
N SER A 1163 23.17 16.48 -23.19
CA SER A 1163 23.29 17.46 -24.27
C SER A 1163 23.54 18.85 -23.70
N GLU A 1164 22.80 19.20 -22.65
CA GLU A 1164 22.86 20.53 -22.07
C GLU A 1164 22.59 20.50 -20.57
N MET A 1165 23.22 21.41 -19.84
CA MET A 1165 22.87 21.71 -18.45
C MET A 1165 22.75 23.22 -18.30
N ARG A 1166 21.58 23.69 -17.89
CA ARG A 1166 21.29 25.10 -17.61
C ARG A 1166 20.98 25.26 -16.14
N THR A 1167 21.49 26.32 -15.53
CA THR A 1167 21.13 26.67 -14.16
C THR A 1167 20.21 27.88 -14.18
N GLU A 1168 19.00 27.71 -13.65
CA GLU A 1168 18.01 28.77 -13.45
C GLU A 1168 17.75 28.90 -11.95
N GLY A 1169 18.23 30.00 -11.36
CA GLY A 1169 18.26 30.16 -9.90
C GLY A 1169 19.07 29.05 -9.24
N ASP A 1170 18.46 28.32 -8.30
CA ASP A 1170 19.10 27.18 -7.62
C ASP A 1170 18.63 25.81 -8.17
N THR A 1171 18.01 25.81 -9.35
CA THR A 1171 17.63 24.58 -10.05
C THR A 1171 18.49 24.41 -11.28
N THR A 1172 19.00 23.19 -11.47
CA THR A 1172 19.68 22.77 -12.67
C THR A 1172 18.70 21.99 -13.53
N ILE A 1173 18.54 22.43 -14.77
CA ILE A 1173 17.83 21.73 -15.83
C ILE A 1173 18.88 20.97 -16.65
N ILE A 1174 18.78 19.65 -16.64
CA ILE A 1174 19.65 18.73 -17.39
C ILE A 1174 18.84 18.20 -18.58
N ILE A 1175 19.28 18.53 -19.80
CA ILE A 1175 18.73 17.98 -21.03
C ILE A 1175 19.64 16.85 -21.50
N ALA A 1176 19.12 15.64 -21.61
CA ALA A 1176 19.93 14.46 -21.87
C ALA A 1176 19.22 13.45 -22.78
N LYS A 1177 19.94 12.85 -23.74
CA LYS A 1177 19.40 11.84 -24.66
C LYS A 1177 19.67 10.43 -24.16
N ALA A 1178 18.61 9.65 -23.90
CA ALA A 1178 18.69 8.30 -23.34
C ALA A 1178 18.05 7.25 -24.27
N PRO A 1179 18.55 6.00 -24.32
CA PRO A 1179 17.85 4.90 -24.98
C PRO A 1179 16.61 4.45 -24.20
N VAL A 1180 15.50 4.20 -24.90
CA VAL A 1180 14.22 3.80 -24.26
C VAL A 1180 14.37 2.55 -23.39
N LYS A 1181 15.18 1.57 -23.81
CA LYS A 1181 15.45 0.35 -23.02
C LYS A 1181 16.06 0.66 -21.65
N GLU A 1182 16.91 1.68 -21.56
CA GLU A 1182 17.59 2.06 -20.32
C GLU A 1182 16.71 2.93 -19.41
N LEU A 1183 15.56 3.39 -19.91
CA LEU A 1183 14.59 4.17 -19.13
C LEU A 1183 13.62 3.29 -18.33
N ILE A 1184 13.62 1.99 -18.59
CA ILE A 1184 12.87 1.01 -17.79
C ILE A 1184 13.41 1.05 -16.35
N GLY A 1185 12.53 1.39 -15.40
CA GLY A 1185 12.88 1.56 -13.98
C GLY A 1185 13.67 2.83 -13.64
N PHE A 1186 13.83 3.79 -14.57
CA PHE A 1186 14.55 5.05 -14.32
C PHE A 1186 13.89 5.91 -13.24
N SER A 1187 12.56 5.93 -13.18
CA SER A 1187 11.81 6.73 -12.18
C SER A 1187 12.21 6.42 -10.73
N ALA A 1188 12.33 5.14 -10.38
CA ALA A 1188 12.70 4.72 -9.04
C ALA A 1188 14.14 5.12 -8.69
N THR A 1189 15.07 4.96 -9.63
CA THR A 1189 16.49 5.21 -9.38
C THR A 1189 16.82 6.70 -9.36
N ILE A 1190 16.25 7.52 -10.25
CA ILE A 1190 16.48 8.97 -10.25
C ILE A 1190 15.89 9.63 -9.01
N ARG A 1191 14.74 9.14 -8.52
CA ARG A 1191 14.16 9.61 -7.25
C ARG A 1191 15.02 9.20 -6.07
N SER A 1192 15.49 7.96 -6.02
CA SER A 1192 16.42 7.52 -4.98
C SER A 1192 17.71 8.36 -4.97
N ALA A 1193 18.31 8.61 -6.14
CA ALA A 1193 19.52 9.40 -6.29
C ALA A 1193 19.34 10.88 -5.90
N THR A 1194 18.12 11.42 -6.00
CA THR A 1194 17.82 12.84 -5.75
C THR A 1194 16.94 13.07 -4.54
N GLU A 1195 16.78 12.07 -3.67
CA GLU A 1195 15.88 12.12 -2.50
C GLU A 1195 14.45 12.56 -2.85
N GLY A 1196 13.96 12.18 -4.04
CA GLY A 1196 12.64 12.53 -4.56
C GLY A 1196 12.50 13.97 -5.06
N ARG A 1197 13.61 14.73 -5.20
CA ARG A 1197 13.58 16.14 -5.62
C ARG A 1197 13.73 16.36 -7.13
N ALA A 1198 14.05 15.30 -7.89
CA ALA A 1198 14.06 15.36 -9.35
C ALA A 1198 12.64 15.37 -9.92
N ILE A 1199 12.42 16.27 -10.87
CA ILE A 1199 11.26 16.29 -11.76
C ILE A 1199 11.79 16.11 -13.18
N TRP A 1200 11.19 15.26 -14.01
CA TRP A 1200 11.67 15.08 -15.38
C TRP A 1200 10.56 14.79 -16.38
N THR A 1201 10.84 15.08 -17.66
CA THR A 1201 10.04 14.70 -18.84
C THR A 1201 10.87 13.84 -19.78
N ALA A 1202 10.22 13.16 -20.73
CA ALA A 1202 10.87 12.29 -21.71
C ALA A 1202 10.16 12.35 -23.08
N GLU A 1203 10.75 13.04 -24.05
CA GLU A 1203 10.19 13.21 -25.40
C GLU A 1203 10.86 12.26 -26.41
N TYR A 1204 10.10 11.69 -27.35
CA TYR A 1204 10.68 10.81 -28.39
C TYR A 1204 11.59 11.58 -29.37
N CYS A 1205 12.78 11.03 -29.63
CA CYS A 1205 13.86 11.67 -30.41
C CYS A 1205 14.38 10.80 -31.57
N GLY A 1206 13.56 9.87 -32.08
CA GLY A 1206 13.92 9.04 -33.23
C GLY A 1206 14.73 7.79 -32.87
N PHE A 1207 15.44 7.25 -33.87
CA PHE A 1207 16.24 6.04 -33.78
C PHE A 1207 17.74 6.33 -33.99
N GLU A 1208 18.60 5.65 -33.25
CA GLU A 1208 20.05 5.73 -33.39
C GLU A 1208 20.68 4.34 -33.45
N LYS A 1209 21.91 4.25 -33.97
CA LYS A 1209 22.64 2.99 -34.08
C LYS A 1209 22.85 2.36 -32.69
N LEU A 1210 22.35 1.14 -32.51
CA LEU A 1210 22.63 0.38 -31.30
C LEU A 1210 24.15 0.04 -31.26
N PRO A 1211 24.84 0.19 -30.12
CA PRO A 1211 26.27 -0.09 -30.02
C PRO A 1211 26.63 -1.51 -30.47
N LYS A 1212 27.79 -1.67 -31.14
CA LYS A 1212 28.23 -2.94 -31.75
C LYS A 1212 28.23 -4.12 -30.76
N ASP A 1213 28.64 -3.87 -29.51
CA ASP A 1213 28.71 -4.91 -28.47
C ASP A 1213 27.33 -5.43 -28.03
N LEU A 1214 26.28 -4.61 -28.20
CA LEU A 1214 24.90 -4.95 -27.84
C LEU A 1214 24.09 -5.53 -29.01
N GLN A 1215 24.62 -5.48 -30.24
CA GLN A 1215 23.92 -5.97 -31.43
C GLN A 1215 23.57 -7.45 -31.31
N LYS A 1216 24.57 -8.32 -31.07
CA LYS A 1216 24.37 -9.78 -31.06
C LYS A 1216 23.38 -10.23 -29.99
N SER A 1217 23.50 -9.70 -28.77
CA SER A 1217 22.62 -10.04 -27.65
C SER A 1217 21.18 -9.57 -27.88
N THR A 1218 21.01 -8.34 -28.38
CA THR A 1218 19.68 -7.76 -28.64
C THR A 1218 18.98 -8.46 -29.81
N ILE A 1219 19.70 -8.79 -30.89
CA ILE A 1219 19.15 -9.56 -32.02
C ILE A 1219 18.64 -10.92 -31.52
N ALA A 1220 19.45 -11.64 -30.73
CA ALA A 1220 19.05 -12.93 -30.18
C ALA A 1220 17.83 -12.84 -29.25
N GLU A 1221 17.76 -11.79 -28.42
CA GLU A 1221 16.61 -11.51 -27.54
C GLU A 1221 15.32 -11.28 -28.35
N VAL A 1222 15.36 -10.39 -29.35
CA VAL A 1222 14.22 -10.08 -30.22
C VAL A 1222 13.77 -11.32 -31.02
N ARG A 1223 14.71 -12.09 -31.56
CA ARG A 1223 14.41 -13.32 -32.31
C ARG A 1223 13.78 -14.38 -31.43
N LYS A 1224 14.31 -14.61 -30.22
CA LYS A 1224 13.73 -15.54 -29.24
C LYS A 1224 12.32 -15.13 -28.85
N ARG A 1225 12.08 -13.84 -28.63
CA ARG A 1225 10.75 -13.28 -28.34
C ARG A 1225 9.75 -13.57 -29.47
N LYS A 1226 10.18 -13.48 -30.72
CA LYS A 1226 9.36 -13.78 -31.92
C LYS A 1226 9.33 -15.28 -32.29
N GLY A 1227 9.82 -16.17 -31.43
CA GLY A 1227 9.82 -17.62 -31.68
C GLY A 1227 10.77 -18.08 -32.79
N MET A 1228 11.79 -17.29 -33.11
CA MET A 1228 12.80 -17.59 -34.14
C MET A 1228 14.09 -18.14 -33.51
N GLU A 1229 14.93 -18.79 -34.33
CA GLU A 1229 16.28 -19.21 -33.92
C GLU A 1229 17.13 -17.99 -33.48
N PRO A 1230 17.90 -18.06 -32.38
CA PRO A 1230 18.62 -16.90 -31.85
C PRO A 1230 19.63 -16.25 -32.80
N GLU A 1231 20.26 -17.03 -33.69
CA GLU A 1231 21.19 -16.50 -34.69
C GLU A 1231 20.46 -16.22 -36.02
N PRO A 1232 20.74 -15.07 -36.69
CA PRO A 1232 20.18 -14.77 -38.00
C PRO A 1232 20.81 -15.66 -39.07
N LYS A 1233 20.07 -15.88 -40.16
CA LYS A 1233 20.58 -16.67 -41.28
C LYS A 1233 21.68 -15.88 -42.01
N PRO A 1234 22.80 -16.51 -42.41
CA PRO A 1234 23.88 -15.83 -43.11
C PRO A 1234 23.46 -15.47 -44.55
N ALA A 1235 24.19 -14.53 -45.17
CA ALA A 1235 23.91 -14.11 -46.56
C ALA A 1235 23.92 -15.29 -47.55
N SER A 1236 24.80 -16.29 -47.32
CA SER A 1236 24.90 -17.51 -48.13
C SER A 1236 23.62 -18.35 -48.17
N PHE A 1237 22.73 -18.22 -47.18
CA PHE A 1237 21.42 -18.89 -47.20
C PHE A 1237 20.46 -18.29 -48.24
N PHE A 1238 20.63 -16.99 -48.53
CA PHE A 1238 19.76 -16.22 -49.43
C PHE A 1238 20.37 -16.04 -50.82
N MET A 1239 21.66 -16.29 -50.99
CA MET A 1239 22.32 -16.30 -52.29
C MET A 1239 22.00 -17.57 -53.09
N ASP A 1240 21.91 -17.44 -54.42
CA ASP A 1240 21.63 -18.54 -55.35
C ASP A 1240 22.72 -18.76 -56.41
#